data_AF-A0A2B7YFM4-F1
#
_entry.id   AF-A0A2B7YFM4-F1
#
_cell.length_a   1.000
_cell.length_b   1.000
_cell.length_c   1.000
_cell.angle_alpha   90.00
_cell.angle_beta   90.00
_cell.angle_gamma   90.00
#
_symmetry.space_group_name_H-M   'P 1'
#
loop_
_entity.id
_entity.type
_entity.pdbx_description
1 polymer ?
#
loop_
_entity_poly.entity_id
_entity_poly.type
_entity_poly.pdbx_seq_one_letter_code
_entity_poly.pdbx_strand_id
1 'polypeptide(L)'
;MLDYTKVESRLKSFLKNNKRLGYSVALLVSFLINGGFSYAIETRAELRDRIVQEQENISQMLKDSDKSISDIELKIKKLTQRGEFWVKPLERSYQVAFITSFGNYTKNRNRTEQNFTEPEYGTPGGRRGSSGNIYMVDINGITELANNKATTGNKSNYKGSYNYKGKNYGEYGIIKNPLEFVDKIDFGANITPKAVAEKTVAVKTVSETRVTEPRVSVSKIDVSRVTVTPPSAPIISAPANPGNPSVNVTAPGAITPLGTITVAAIPAINVSVAAPVVGAAPTVNAPTVATPPTPGGFSPAKIPLPSAPNDPAKPGISIFNPIDLTFNGTGFGQGASSGIPQSNVIIENFGSYITGNGGADTLKITSGAGGTSWTGTTLTGNGASPSGGMATGTLSPGSTTSYLAAFISDAADHSVTINGKYDMTRNTDTGNGTIMFVSLNPYYVQNSDKTYDFQGDLILRGHNNPSSSNLLLGFEHQLLTYVKAGTANGTSILKNSGNITMQEGYNIVGIQIDTEYGGSGNAPNSSEFTKQPQTINAGSIIINSKQSIGVDYGYYSGHAPNTKLHVGNIVVNGENNYGLRMKNYHAQNPNYYDKTEVTGANGVIKVNGKKNVGVYVAQGKTTGDPASNMSALQVLVSGENNIGFLRSGSTGVNSAAITLDSTKLGTNFGLVENAATKKSTLIRSDFGEVILDRAYSWESGTLGEGNTFLQAGKTGSVTYKAGNIFKVKAKEFYGMTAGNFEEKNKTSGATATNNGTLEITGEKSIAMAADENNTIKNTGTLKVTGKKTTGIYNLGTFTQSGATSKLEVSGEKSLGLYNKGTMTLAGTATISGTKGAIGIFSDGGTITSTMGSNLTITSDDTGISKGDSKGLGVYAAKGANVTINSAKINVTGGSVGIAAVGKNSSNVGAKITAQNSIITYDGEGYAVYTADGGQIDVTNATINLAGKATGMEINKAIPGQITATGATIKVKSNDVTVFNLTNVTTPLSIATLETSLTTESGVTNITPDPGITKYKLASLDGGSVNIDAAISRTDAVGTAGYNYYRRFLSQRTKLNVTKNVTAIMTTTQANDYNNQVVGLEMNSSKNATSNTEAAINLVSSKIIADRNGTGDGAVGAFINYGKVSVDKNSAIEVETQTGNTANDKAVGV
;
A
#
# COMPACT_ATOMS: atom_id res chain seq x y z
N MET A 1 -20.64 -19.54 8.93
CA MET A 1 -22.01 -19.69 9.48
C MET A 1 -22.09 -20.64 10.68
N LEU A 2 -21.41 -21.79 10.70
CA LEU A 2 -21.62 -22.84 11.71
C LEU A 2 -21.39 -22.46 13.21
N ASP A 3 -20.55 -21.47 13.53
CA ASP A 3 -20.28 -21.12 14.93
C ASP A 3 -21.24 -20.10 15.56
N TYR A 4 -21.99 -19.33 14.77
CA TYR A 4 -22.97 -18.35 15.29
C TYR A 4 -24.00 -19.03 16.21
N THR A 5 -24.51 -20.19 15.78
CA THR A 5 -25.48 -21.00 16.52
C THR A 5 -24.93 -21.53 17.85
N LYS A 6 -23.61 -21.74 17.98
CA LYS A 6 -22.97 -22.17 19.25
C LYS A 6 -22.89 -21.01 20.24
N VAL A 7 -22.49 -19.83 19.77
CA VAL A 7 -22.44 -18.61 20.60
C VAL A 7 -23.83 -18.24 21.09
N GLU A 8 -24.82 -18.23 20.19
CA GLU A 8 -26.22 -17.96 20.51
C GLU A 8 -26.79 -18.99 21.52
N SER A 9 -26.46 -20.28 21.35
CA SER A 9 -26.84 -21.35 22.27
C SER A 9 -26.29 -21.12 23.69
N ARG A 10 -25.00 -20.81 23.85
CA ARG A 10 -24.42 -20.52 25.16
C ARG A 10 -24.99 -19.25 25.79
N LEU A 11 -25.17 -18.18 25.01
CA LEU A 11 -25.74 -16.93 25.54
C LEU A 11 -27.18 -17.12 26.03
N LYS A 12 -28.00 -17.89 25.29
CA LYS A 12 -29.36 -18.28 25.72
C LYS A 12 -29.35 -19.16 26.99
N SER A 13 -28.35 -20.03 27.16
CA SER A 13 -28.19 -20.86 28.36
C SER A 13 -27.81 -20.02 29.60
N PHE A 14 -26.82 -19.14 29.45
CA PHE A 14 -26.38 -18.22 30.51
C PHE A 14 -27.51 -17.28 30.98
N LEU A 15 -28.31 -16.76 30.06
CA LEU A 15 -29.46 -15.90 30.37
C LEU A 15 -30.61 -16.69 31.00
N LYS A 16 -30.93 -17.91 30.54
CA LYS A 16 -31.97 -18.76 31.15
C LYS A 16 -31.71 -19.09 32.62
N ASN A 17 -30.44 -19.23 33.02
CA ASN A 17 -30.07 -19.52 34.40
C ASN A 17 -30.14 -18.29 35.33
N ASN A 18 -30.19 -17.07 34.78
CA ASN A 18 -30.33 -15.82 35.52
C ASN A 18 -31.80 -15.36 35.52
N LYS A 19 -32.58 -15.77 36.53
CA LYS A 19 -34.05 -15.57 36.68
C LYS A 19 -34.54 -14.10 36.79
N ARG A 20 -33.78 -13.10 36.32
CA ARG A 20 -34.12 -11.66 36.36
C ARG A 20 -33.88 -10.90 35.05
N LEU A 21 -33.43 -11.54 33.96
CA LEU A 21 -33.18 -10.87 32.67
C LEU A 21 -33.82 -11.61 31.50
N GLY A 22 -34.51 -10.87 30.63
CA GLY A 22 -35.08 -11.38 29.38
C GLY A 22 -34.10 -11.29 28.20
N TYR A 23 -34.11 -12.30 27.33
CA TYR A 23 -33.34 -12.29 26.08
C TYR A 23 -33.94 -11.30 25.07
N SER A 24 -33.12 -10.46 24.46
CA SER A 24 -33.51 -9.63 23.31
C SER A 24 -32.41 -9.59 22.25
N VAL A 25 -32.80 -9.42 20.99
CA VAL A 25 -31.86 -9.33 19.85
C VAL A 25 -30.97 -8.09 19.99
N ALA A 26 -31.48 -6.97 20.54
CA ALA A 26 -30.70 -5.78 20.81
C ALA A 26 -29.57 -6.04 21.84
N LEU A 27 -29.81 -6.89 22.83
CA LEU A 27 -28.78 -7.27 23.82
C LEU A 27 -27.66 -8.10 23.17
N LEU A 28 -28.00 -9.03 22.28
CA LEU A 28 -27.05 -9.81 21.49
C LEU A 28 -26.23 -8.93 20.54
N VAL A 29 -26.89 -8.01 19.82
CA VAL A 29 -26.22 -7.06 18.91
C VAL A 29 -25.28 -6.12 19.67
N SER A 30 -25.70 -5.60 20.83
CA SER A 30 -24.84 -4.77 21.68
C SER A 30 -23.61 -5.53 22.18
N PHE A 31 -23.76 -6.80 22.56
CA PHE A 31 -22.63 -7.66 22.96
C PHE A 31 -21.65 -7.92 21.81
N LEU A 32 -22.16 -8.22 20.61
CA LEU A 32 -21.34 -8.47 19.41
C LEU A 32 -20.59 -7.22 18.93
N ILE A 33 -21.13 -6.02 19.17
CA ILE A 33 -20.49 -4.75 18.79
C ILE A 33 -19.47 -4.30 19.84
N ASN A 34 -19.78 -4.42 21.14
CA ASN A 34 -19.01 -3.80 22.22
C ASN A 34 -18.10 -4.78 22.99
N GLY A 35 -18.16 -6.09 22.72
CA GLY A 35 -17.30 -7.10 23.36
C GLY A 35 -17.61 -7.37 24.84
N GLY A 36 -18.71 -6.84 25.38
CA GLY A 36 -19.07 -6.99 26.78
C GLY A 36 -20.41 -6.34 27.14
N PHE A 37 -20.85 -6.54 28.38
CA PHE A 37 -22.02 -5.87 28.95
C PHE A 37 -21.59 -4.89 30.04
N SER A 38 -21.98 -3.62 29.92
CA SER A 38 -21.86 -2.66 31.01
C SER A 38 -23.07 -2.79 31.94
N TYR A 39 -22.86 -3.37 33.12
CA TYR A 39 -23.85 -3.41 34.19
C TYR A 39 -23.52 -2.36 35.26
N ALA A 40 -24.54 -1.62 35.70
CA ALA A 40 -24.45 -0.81 36.92
C ALA A 40 -24.14 -1.72 38.12
N ILE A 41 -23.23 -1.28 38.99
CA ILE A 41 -22.57 -2.16 39.97
C ILE A 41 -23.35 -2.20 41.28
N GLU A 42 -23.97 -3.35 41.58
CA GLU A 42 -24.43 -3.70 42.94
C GLU A 42 -23.87 -5.05 43.41
N THR A 43 -22.73 -4.97 44.10
CA THR A 43 -22.43 -5.72 45.34
C THR A 43 -22.53 -7.26 45.37
N ARG A 44 -22.21 -8.00 44.28
CA ARG A 44 -21.93 -9.46 44.36
C ARG A 44 -20.67 -9.88 43.58
N ALA A 45 -19.62 -10.28 44.30
CA ALA A 45 -18.32 -10.67 43.74
C ALA A 45 -18.41 -11.87 42.78
N GLU A 46 -19.06 -12.98 43.17
CA GLU A 46 -19.23 -14.17 42.33
C GLU A 46 -19.80 -13.87 40.93
N LEU A 47 -20.67 -12.87 40.82
CA LEU A 47 -21.27 -12.47 39.54
C LEU A 47 -20.25 -11.76 38.64
N ARG A 48 -19.36 -10.96 39.24
CA ARG A 48 -18.25 -10.30 38.54
C ARG A 48 -17.24 -11.35 38.05
N ASP A 49 -16.85 -12.28 38.92
CA ASP A 49 -15.80 -13.25 38.62
C ASP A 49 -16.24 -14.24 37.53
N ARG A 50 -17.51 -14.68 37.55
CA ARG A 50 -18.11 -15.50 36.48
C ARG A 50 -18.24 -14.74 35.15
N ILE A 51 -18.47 -13.42 35.18
CA ILE A 51 -18.48 -12.59 33.96
C ILE A 51 -17.07 -12.47 33.39
N VAL A 52 -16.04 -12.22 34.22
CA VAL A 52 -14.64 -12.17 33.79
C VAL A 52 -14.20 -13.51 33.19
N GLN A 53 -14.54 -14.63 33.83
CA GLN A 53 -14.15 -15.96 33.36
C GLN A 53 -14.78 -16.33 31.99
N GLU A 54 -16.04 -15.98 31.74
CA GLU A 54 -16.63 -16.17 30.40
C GLU A 54 -16.14 -15.12 29.38
N GLN A 55 -15.71 -13.92 29.80
CA GLN A 55 -14.99 -12.99 28.90
C GLN A 55 -13.64 -13.57 28.47
N GLU A 56 -12.89 -14.23 29.34
CA GLU A 56 -11.65 -14.93 28.98
C GLU A 56 -11.91 -16.11 28.03
N ASN A 57 -12.91 -16.96 28.31
CA ASN A 57 -13.31 -18.05 27.42
C ASN A 57 -13.69 -17.55 26.01
N ILE A 58 -14.49 -16.47 25.93
CA ILE A 58 -14.91 -15.88 24.65
C ILE A 58 -13.72 -15.20 23.94
N SER A 59 -12.82 -14.54 24.67
CA SER A 59 -11.56 -14.01 24.12
C SER A 59 -10.68 -15.13 23.54
N GLN A 60 -10.63 -16.29 24.19
CA GLN A 60 -9.89 -17.45 23.68
C GLN A 60 -10.55 -18.05 22.44
N MET A 61 -11.88 -18.21 22.43
CA MET A 61 -12.62 -18.65 21.23
C MET A 61 -12.44 -17.70 20.03
N LEU A 62 -12.33 -16.40 20.25
CA LEU A 62 -12.03 -15.41 19.21
C LEU A 62 -10.60 -15.59 18.67
N LYS A 63 -9.58 -15.75 19.54
CA LYS A 63 -8.20 -16.05 19.11
C LYS A 63 -8.11 -17.34 18.30
N ASP A 64 -8.84 -18.38 18.69
CA ASP A 64 -8.84 -19.65 17.96
C ASP A 64 -9.61 -19.55 16.63
N SER A 65 -10.62 -18.68 16.55
CA SER A 65 -11.28 -18.31 15.29
C SER A 65 -10.35 -17.53 14.36
N ASP A 66 -9.66 -16.49 14.85
CA ASP A 66 -8.66 -15.72 14.08
C ASP A 66 -7.51 -16.60 13.58
N LYS A 67 -7.08 -17.57 14.39
CA LYS A 67 -6.10 -18.59 14.01
C LYS A 67 -6.63 -19.50 12.89
N SER A 68 -7.91 -19.89 12.95
CA SER A 68 -8.55 -20.66 11.87
C SER A 68 -8.70 -19.84 10.58
N ILE A 69 -9.01 -18.55 10.68
CA ILE A 69 -9.10 -17.61 9.55
C ILE A 69 -7.71 -17.43 8.93
N SER A 70 -6.66 -17.25 9.75
CA SER A 70 -5.27 -17.16 9.29
C SER A 70 -4.83 -18.42 8.52
N ASP A 71 -5.27 -19.60 8.96
CA ASP A 71 -4.97 -20.87 8.31
C ASP A 71 -5.77 -21.06 7.00
N ILE A 72 -6.98 -20.49 6.92
CA ILE A 72 -7.79 -20.41 5.69
C ILE A 72 -7.18 -19.41 4.70
N GLU A 73 -6.77 -18.21 5.13
CA GLU A 73 -6.05 -17.25 4.30
C GLU A 73 -4.74 -17.85 3.77
N LEU A 74 -3.98 -18.57 4.61
CA LEU A 74 -2.76 -19.26 4.20
C LEU A 74 -3.05 -20.36 3.16
N LYS A 75 -4.17 -21.09 3.27
CA LYS A 75 -4.61 -22.07 2.26
C LYS A 75 -5.04 -21.38 0.97
N ILE A 76 -5.83 -20.31 1.04
CA ILE A 76 -6.24 -19.51 -0.14
C ILE A 76 -5.00 -18.95 -0.84
N LYS A 77 -4.06 -18.33 -0.12
CA LYS A 77 -2.83 -17.74 -0.68
C LYS A 77 -1.95 -18.80 -1.36
N LYS A 78 -1.84 -20.00 -0.78
CA LYS A 78 -1.17 -21.16 -1.41
C LYS A 78 -1.93 -21.70 -2.63
N LEU A 79 -3.25 -21.62 -2.66
CA LEU A 79 -4.07 -21.97 -3.84
C LEU A 79 -3.92 -20.92 -4.94
N THR A 80 -3.95 -19.62 -4.63
CA THR A 80 -3.71 -18.52 -5.58
C THR A 80 -2.31 -18.61 -6.19
N GLN A 81 -1.26 -18.78 -5.38
CA GLN A 81 0.12 -18.95 -5.88
C GLN A 81 0.29 -20.20 -6.76
N ARG A 82 -0.52 -21.26 -6.54
CA ARG A 82 -0.55 -22.42 -7.45
C ARG A 82 -1.38 -22.13 -8.70
N GLY A 83 -2.47 -21.36 -8.60
CA GLY A 83 -3.21 -20.86 -9.75
C GLY A 83 -2.35 -20.01 -10.69
N GLU A 84 -1.58 -19.07 -10.15
CA GLU A 84 -0.61 -18.24 -10.89
C GLU A 84 0.52 -19.06 -11.52
N PHE A 85 0.88 -20.21 -10.93
CA PHE A 85 1.87 -21.14 -11.48
C PHE A 85 1.32 -21.97 -12.66
N TRP A 86 0.03 -22.32 -12.65
CA TRP A 86 -0.61 -23.18 -13.67
C TRP A 86 -1.37 -22.40 -14.75
N VAL A 87 -1.72 -21.13 -14.53
CA VAL A 87 -2.45 -20.29 -15.51
C VAL A 87 -1.53 -19.25 -16.13
N LYS A 88 -0.98 -19.54 -17.30
CA LYS A 88 -0.54 -18.50 -18.24
C LYS A 88 -1.74 -17.98 -19.04
N PRO A 89 -1.83 -16.67 -19.34
CA PRO A 89 -2.86 -16.16 -20.25
C PRO A 89 -2.75 -16.80 -21.63
N LEU A 90 -3.88 -17.26 -22.17
CA LEU A 90 -3.99 -17.79 -23.55
C LEU A 90 -4.27 -16.68 -24.59
N GLU A 91 -4.11 -15.41 -24.22
CA GLU A 91 -4.33 -14.28 -25.13
C GLU A 91 -3.10 -13.95 -25.95
N ARG A 92 -3.30 -13.82 -27.27
CA ARG A 92 -2.25 -13.37 -28.20
C ARG A 92 -2.05 -11.87 -28.07
N SER A 93 -1.12 -11.44 -27.22
CA SER A 93 -0.68 -10.05 -27.18
C SER A 93 0.03 -9.66 -28.48
N TYR A 94 -0.68 -9.00 -29.40
CA TYR A 94 -0.10 -8.39 -30.60
C TYR A 94 0.81 -7.21 -30.20
N GLN A 95 2.11 -7.47 -30.05
CA GLN A 95 3.12 -6.42 -29.99
C GLN A 95 3.62 -6.13 -31.41
N VAL A 96 3.20 -4.99 -31.95
CA VAL A 96 3.68 -4.49 -33.25
C VAL A 96 5.01 -3.78 -33.03
N ALA A 97 6.06 -4.29 -33.67
CA ALA A 97 7.35 -3.62 -33.79
C ALA A 97 7.95 -3.89 -35.18
N PHE A 98 8.05 -2.85 -35.99
CA PHE A 98 9.02 -2.76 -37.08
C PHE A 98 10.41 -2.49 -36.41
N ILE A 99 11.59 -2.75 -36.97
CA ILE A 99 12.07 -2.68 -38.37
C ILE A 99 13.19 -3.74 -38.61
N THR A 100 13.36 -4.17 -39.87
CA THR A 100 14.52 -4.88 -40.50
C THR A 100 14.99 -6.29 -40.08
N SER A 101 15.00 -7.15 -41.11
CA SER A 101 16.08 -8.06 -41.54
C SER A 101 16.47 -9.30 -40.73
N PHE A 102 16.28 -10.46 -41.37
CA PHE A 102 16.65 -11.81 -40.92
C PHE A 102 18.17 -12.06 -40.91
N GLY A 103 18.62 -13.01 -40.08
CA GLY A 103 20.01 -13.50 -40.13
C GLY A 103 20.40 -14.54 -39.06
N ASN A 104 19.78 -15.73 -39.07
CA ASN A 104 20.13 -16.93 -38.27
C ASN A 104 20.07 -16.81 -36.72
N TYR A 105 19.20 -17.62 -36.07
CA TYR A 105 19.51 -18.42 -34.85
C TYR A 105 18.25 -19.14 -34.31
N THR A 106 17.77 -20.17 -35.02
CA THR A 106 16.64 -21.01 -34.59
C THR A 106 17.08 -22.14 -33.64
N LYS A 107 17.21 -21.84 -32.34
CA LYS A 107 17.36 -22.86 -31.28
C LYS A 107 16.34 -22.70 -30.16
N ASN A 108 15.16 -23.27 -30.36
CA ASN A 108 14.38 -23.89 -29.29
C ASN A 108 13.52 -25.02 -29.89
N ARG A 109 14.01 -26.27 -29.76
CA ARG A 109 13.24 -27.46 -30.17
C ARG A 109 12.16 -27.75 -29.13
N ASN A 110 11.01 -28.20 -29.63
CA ASN A 110 9.91 -28.84 -28.90
C ASN A 110 10.40 -29.75 -27.75
N ARG A 111 9.82 -29.58 -26.55
CA ARG A 111 10.00 -30.46 -25.37
C ARG A 111 8.71 -30.61 -24.54
N THR A 112 7.54 -30.59 -25.19
CA THR A 112 6.24 -30.68 -24.47
C THR A 112 5.68 -32.12 -24.40
N GLU A 113 6.38 -33.11 -24.96
CA GLU A 113 5.86 -34.47 -25.19
C GLU A 113 6.61 -35.58 -24.40
N GLN A 114 7.18 -35.26 -23.23
CA GLN A 114 7.93 -36.24 -22.41
C GLN A 114 7.65 -36.23 -20.89
N ASN A 115 6.62 -35.52 -20.41
CA ASN A 115 6.28 -35.50 -18.97
C ASN A 115 4.85 -35.95 -18.63
N PHE A 116 3.98 -36.20 -19.61
CA PHE A 116 2.59 -36.63 -19.40
C PHE A 116 2.21 -37.68 -20.45
N THR A 117 1.58 -38.78 -20.02
CA THR A 117 1.35 -39.98 -20.85
C THR A 117 -0.04 -40.10 -21.46
N GLU A 118 -1.01 -39.25 -21.08
CA GLU A 118 -2.32 -39.16 -21.72
C GLU A 118 -2.73 -37.68 -21.90
N PRO A 119 -3.41 -37.28 -23.00
CA PRO A 119 -3.86 -35.90 -23.19
C PRO A 119 -5.15 -35.63 -22.38
N GLU A 120 -5.12 -34.67 -21.44
CA GLU A 120 -6.26 -34.40 -20.54
C GLU A 120 -7.54 -33.88 -21.24
N TYR A 121 -7.46 -33.39 -22.49
CA TYR A 121 -8.60 -32.82 -23.21
C TYR A 121 -8.70 -33.29 -24.66
N GLY A 122 -9.57 -34.26 -24.92
CA GLY A 122 -10.01 -34.59 -26.27
C GLY A 122 -11.07 -33.59 -26.75
N THR A 123 -10.78 -32.84 -27.82
CA THR A 123 -11.69 -31.80 -28.37
C THR A 123 -12.84 -32.40 -29.17
N PRO A 124 -14.13 -32.23 -28.78
CA PRO A 124 -15.27 -32.60 -29.61
C PRO A 124 -15.39 -31.62 -30.79
N GLY A 125 -15.50 -32.15 -32.01
CA GLY A 125 -15.41 -31.33 -33.22
C GLY A 125 -16.74 -30.81 -33.76
N GLY A 126 -16.70 -29.59 -34.31
CA GLY A 126 -17.39 -29.28 -35.57
C GLY A 126 -18.51 -28.25 -35.56
N ARG A 127 -18.29 -27.16 -36.31
CA ARG A 127 -19.13 -26.80 -37.49
C ARG A 127 -18.35 -25.90 -38.46
N ARG A 128 -18.87 -25.74 -39.68
CA ARG A 128 -18.17 -25.20 -40.87
C ARG A 128 -18.64 -23.79 -41.25
N GLY A 129 -17.78 -23.06 -41.98
CA GLY A 129 -18.12 -21.85 -42.76
C GLY A 129 -17.12 -20.70 -42.50
N SER A 130 -16.61 -19.98 -43.49
CA SER A 130 -16.78 -20.10 -44.96
C SER A 130 -15.60 -19.42 -45.70
N SER A 131 -15.40 -19.76 -46.99
CA SER A 131 -14.43 -19.16 -47.95
C SER A 131 -12.93 -19.22 -47.60
N GLY A 132 -12.01 -19.43 -48.55
CA GLY A 132 -12.19 -19.78 -49.97
C GLY A 132 -10.86 -20.00 -50.71
N ASN A 133 -10.88 -20.91 -51.68
CA ASN A 133 -9.97 -21.09 -52.83
C ASN A 133 -8.49 -20.68 -52.69
N ILE A 134 -7.59 -21.68 -52.51
CA ILE A 134 -6.26 -21.67 -53.13
C ILE A 134 -6.09 -23.00 -53.88
N TYR A 135 -5.44 -22.96 -55.05
CA TYR A 135 -5.37 -24.06 -56.01
C TYR A 135 -4.24 -25.06 -55.69
N MET A 136 -4.42 -26.30 -56.14
CA MET A 136 -3.35 -27.29 -56.29
C MET A 136 -2.39 -26.87 -57.41
N VAL A 137 -1.08 -26.95 -57.15
CA VAL A 137 -0.09 -27.32 -58.17
C VAL A 137 0.77 -28.42 -57.56
N ASP A 138 0.48 -29.65 -57.97
CA ASP A 138 1.34 -30.82 -57.80
C ASP A 138 2.21 -30.98 -59.06
N ILE A 139 3.37 -31.63 -58.93
CA ILE A 139 4.16 -32.36 -59.95
C ILE A 139 5.49 -32.74 -59.29
N ASN A 140 5.65 -34.03 -58.96
CA ASN A 140 6.87 -34.82 -59.18
C ASN A 140 6.73 -36.31 -58.76
N GLY A 141 5.66 -36.99 -59.20
CA GLY A 141 5.55 -38.45 -59.05
C GLY A 141 4.14 -38.97 -58.83
N ILE A 142 3.46 -39.33 -59.91
CA ILE A 142 2.14 -39.97 -59.93
C ILE A 142 2.18 -41.34 -59.21
N THR A 143 1.28 -41.49 -58.22
CA THR A 143 0.19 -42.50 -58.10
C THR A 143 0.46 -43.94 -58.62
N GLU A 144 0.12 -45.03 -57.92
CA GLU A 144 -1.24 -45.58 -57.73
C GLU A 144 -1.30 -46.59 -56.54
N LEU A 145 -2.23 -46.47 -55.59
CA LEU A 145 -3.63 -46.95 -55.55
C LEU A 145 -3.82 -48.44 -55.13
N ALA A 146 -4.54 -48.67 -54.03
CA ALA A 146 -5.37 -49.87 -53.81
C ALA A 146 -6.45 -49.63 -52.73
N ASN A 147 -7.73 -49.72 -53.09
CA ASN A 147 -8.87 -49.73 -52.16
C ASN A 147 -9.48 -51.13 -52.07
N ASN A 148 -10.00 -51.53 -50.90
CA ASN A 148 -11.02 -52.58 -50.74
C ASN A 148 -11.90 -52.22 -49.52
N LYS A 149 -13.23 -52.03 -49.68
CA LYS A 149 -14.29 -53.07 -49.64
C LYS A 149 -14.22 -53.90 -48.34
N ALA A 150 -15.12 -53.69 -47.36
CA ALA A 150 -16.53 -54.17 -47.31
C ALA A 150 -16.62 -55.71 -47.15
N THR A 151 -17.42 -56.28 -46.25
CA THR A 151 -18.90 -56.15 -46.20
C THR A 151 -19.59 -56.37 -44.82
N THR A 152 -20.79 -55.78 -44.71
CA THR A 152 -21.99 -56.07 -43.87
C THR A 152 -22.01 -57.16 -42.77
N GLY A 153 -22.52 -56.78 -41.59
CA GLY A 153 -23.18 -57.63 -40.57
C GLY A 153 -24.37 -56.88 -39.94
N ASN A 154 -25.36 -57.54 -39.31
CA ASN A 154 -26.72 -56.98 -39.14
C ASN A 154 -27.35 -57.13 -37.73
N LYS A 155 -28.19 -56.13 -37.34
CA LYS A 155 -29.17 -56.06 -36.21
C LYS A 155 -28.68 -56.15 -34.74
N SER A 156 -28.87 -55.06 -33.96
CA SER A 156 -29.95 -54.91 -32.93
C SER A 156 -29.60 -54.14 -31.64
N ASN A 157 -30.54 -53.27 -31.24
CA ASN A 157 -31.01 -52.90 -29.88
C ASN A 157 -30.03 -52.52 -28.74
N TYR A 158 -29.78 -51.20 -28.63
CA TYR A 158 -30.05 -50.31 -27.46
C TYR A 158 -29.93 -50.82 -25.99
N LYS A 159 -29.30 -49.96 -25.14
CA LYS A 159 -29.10 -50.04 -23.67
C LYS A 159 -28.11 -51.09 -23.13
N GLY A 160 -26.91 -50.63 -22.75
CA GLY A 160 -25.96 -51.35 -21.90
C GLY A 160 -24.65 -50.57 -21.71
N SER A 161 -24.16 -50.43 -20.48
CA SER A 161 -22.99 -49.59 -20.14
C SER A 161 -21.68 -50.09 -20.75
N TYR A 162 -20.90 -49.19 -21.36
CA TYR A 162 -19.51 -49.48 -21.72
C TYR A 162 -18.59 -49.38 -20.50
N ASN A 163 -18.02 -50.51 -20.08
CA ASN A 163 -17.01 -50.58 -19.03
C ASN A 163 -15.62 -50.68 -19.65
N TYR A 164 -14.70 -49.78 -19.29
CA TYR A 164 -13.29 -49.90 -19.65
C TYR A 164 -12.41 -49.70 -18.41
N LYS A 165 -11.58 -50.71 -18.09
CA LYS A 165 -10.72 -50.77 -16.90
C LYS A 165 -11.42 -50.45 -15.56
N GLY A 166 -12.66 -50.95 -15.40
CA GLY A 166 -13.32 -51.08 -14.09
C GLY A 166 -13.84 -49.79 -13.45
N LYS A 167 -14.19 -48.77 -14.24
CA LYS A 167 -14.82 -47.54 -13.76
C LYS A 167 -16.04 -47.20 -14.60
N ASN A 168 -17.17 -46.92 -13.96
CA ASN A 168 -18.35 -46.38 -14.62
C ASN A 168 -18.13 -44.89 -14.91
N TYR A 169 -18.26 -44.50 -16.18
CA TYR A 169 -18.25 -43.10 -16.59
C TYR A 169 -19.69 -42.56 -16.56
N GLY A 170 -19.97 -41.62 -15.65
CA GLY A 170 -21.21 -40.85 -15.67
C GLY A 170 -21.16 -39.77 -16.76
N GLU A 171 -22.32 -39.39 -17.30
CA GLU A 171 -22.51 -38.55 -18.49
C GLU A 171 -21.99 -37.09 -18.36
N TYR A 172 -21.40 -36.73 -17.21
CA TYR A 172 -20.80 -35.42 -16.92
C TYR A 172 -19.35 -35.48 -16.40
N GLY A 173 -18.65 -36.61 -16.56
CA GLY A 173 -17.18 -36.67 -16.48
C GLY A 173 -16.53 -36.50 -15.09
N ILE A 174 -17.30 -36.40 -14.01
CA ILE A 174 -16.75 -36.30 -12.64
C ILE A 174 -16.45 -37.69 -12.09
N ILE A 175 -15.17 -37.99 -11.81
CA ILE A 175 -14.72 -39.21 -11.14
C ILE A 175 -13.84 -38.83 -9.94
N LYS A 176 -14.16 -39.43 -8.78
CA LYS A 176 -13.62 -39.22 -7.42
C LYS A 176 -14.03 -37.95 -6.66
N ASN A 177 -14.14 -38.15 -5.35
CA ASN A 177 -14.33 -37.17 -4.29
C ASN A 177 -13.00 -36.41 -4.03
N PRO A 178 -12.97 -35.06 -4.03
CA PRO A 178 -11.72 -34.27 -3.98
C PRO A 178 -11.02 -34.21 -2.61
N LEU A 179 -11.31 -35.14 -1.69
CA LEU A 179 -10.83 -35.13 -0.30
C LEU A 179 -10.01 -36.37 0.11
N GLU A 180 -9.77 -37.31 -0.81
CA GLU A 180 -9.01 -38.54 -0.56
C GLU A 180 -7.58 -38.45 -1.11
N PHE A 181 -6.63 -38.01 -0.28
CA PHE A 181 -5.20 -38.15 -0.57
C PHE A 181 -4.75 -39.59 -0.28
N VAL A 182 -3.90 -40.13 -1.16
CA VAL A 182 -3.19 -41.40 -0.96
C VAL A 182 -1.70 -41.13 -1.12
N ASP A 183 -0.97 -41.10 -0.02
CA ASP A 183 0.49 -41.00 -0.04
C ASP A 183 1.10 -42.32 -0.51
N LYS A 184 1.40 -42.41 -1.81
CA LYS A 184 2.32 -43.41 -2.34
C LYS A 184 3.01 -42.91 -3.62
N ILE A 185 4.24 -42.43 -3.46
CA ILE A 185 5.17 -42.25 -4.57
C ILE A 185 5.92 -43.57 -4.75
N ASP A 186 5.81 -44.16 -5.94
CA ASP A 186 6.54 -45.38 -6.28
C ASP A 186 7.88 -45.00 -6.93
N PHE A 187 8.99 -45.40 -6.33
CA PHE A 187 10.33 -45.01 -6.79
C PHE A 187 10.88 -46.05 -7.78
N GLY A 188 11.00 -45.64 -9.05
CA GLY A 188 11.59 -46.47 -10.10
C GLY A 188 13.00 -46.96 -9.73
N ALA A 189 13.31 -48.21 -10.10
CA ALA A 189 14.37 -49.05 -9.54
C ALA A 189 15.85 -48.64 -9.84
N ASN A 190 16.14 -47.35 -10.00
CA ASN A 190 17.49 -46.79 -10.12
C ASN A 190 17.68 -45.45 -9.38
N ILE A 191 16.78 -45.09 -8.46
CA ILE A 191 16.95 -43.94 -7.56
C ILE A 191 17.07 -44.46 -6.12
N THR A 192 18.29 -44.68 -5.65
CA THR A 192 18.57 -44.98 -4.24
C THR A 192 18.54 -43.67 -3.43
N PRO A 193 17.57 -43.46 -2.52
CA PRO A 193 17.54 -42.24 -1.72
C PRO A 193 18.71 -42.27 -0.72
N LYS A 194 19.55 -41.24 -0.74
CA LYS A 194 20.59 -41.08 0.30
C LYS A 194 19.89 -40.82 1.63
N ALA A 195 19.93 -41.79 2.54
CA ALA A 195 19.20 -41.75 3.80
C ALA A 195 19.53 -40.47 4.59
N VAL A 196 18.55 -39.58 4.69
CA VAL A 196 18.56 -38.48 5.66
C VAL A 196 18.15 -39.11 6.98
N ALA A 197 19.08 -39.19 7.94
CA ALA A 197 18.76 -39.64 9.28
C ALA A 197 17.66 -38.73 9.87
N GLU A 198 16.54 -39.32 10.28
CA GLU A 198 15.48 -38.56 10.94
C GLU A 198 16.05 -37.89 12.18
N LYS A 199 15.99 -36.56 12.22
CA LYS A 199 16.35 -35.82 13.42
C LYS A 199 15.23 -36.02 14.43
N THR A 200 15.39 -36.98 15.34
CA THR A 200 14.41 -37.35 16.37
C THR A 200 14.11 -36.17 17.30
N VAL A 201 13.18 -35.31 16.88
CA VAL A 201 12.63 -34.27 17.75
C VAL A 201 11.71 -34.97 18.73
N ALA A 202 12.22 -35.20 19.93
CA ALA A 202 11.44 -35.78 21.02
C ALA A 202 10.14 -34.99 21.21
N VAL A 203 9.01 -35.72 21.25
CA VAL A 203 7.71 -35.14 21.54
C VAL A 203 7.79 -34.43 22.89
N LYS A 204 7.59 -33.11 22.91
CA LYS A 204 7.38 -32.38 24.16
C LYS A 204 5.99 -32.69 24.69
N THR A 205 5.87 -33.81 25.38
CA THR A 205 4.72 -34.14 26.20
C THR A 205 4.62 -33.09 27.32
N VAL A 206 3.65 -32.19 27.21
CA VAL A 206 3.40 -31.17 28.24
C VAL A 206 2.63 -31.83 29.37
N SER A 207 3.25 -31.95 30.54
CA SER A 207 2.58 -32.40 31.76
C SER A 207 1.60 -31.34 32.28
N GLU A 208 0.46 -31.77 32.81
CA GLU A 208 -0.49 -30.86 33.47
C GLU A 208 0.19 -30.09 34.61
N THR A 209 0.13 -28.77 34.56
CA THR A 209 0.48 -27.91 35.70
C THR A 209 -0.81 -27.46 36.37
N ARG A 210 -1.21 -28.14 37.45
CA ARG A 210 -2.28 -27.65 38.33
C ARG A 210 -1.79 -26.38 39.03
N VAL A 211 -2.57 -25.30 38.93
CA VAL A 211 -2.35 -24.07 39.70
C VAL A 211 -3.27 -24.08 40.91
N THR A 212 -2.71 -23.80 42.09
CA THR A 212 -3.45 -23.69 43.36
C THR A 212 -3.53 -22.22 43.76
N GLU A 213 -4.64 -21.80 44.39
CA GLU A 213 -4.86 -20.40 44.76
C GLU A 213 -3.85 -19.87 45.80
N PRO A 214 -3.50 -18.56 45.74
CA PRO A 214 -2.58 -17.96 46.69
C PRO A 214 -3.24 -17.71 48.06
N ARG A 215 -2.53 -18.04 49.13
CA ARG A 215 -2.82 -17.57 50.50
C ARG A 215 -1.60 -16.89 51.09
N VAL A 216 -1.83 -15.79 51.82
CA VAL A 216 -0.80 -14.95 52.43
C VAL A 216 -0.76 -15.20 53.94
N SER A 217 0.43 -15.37 54.52
CA SER A 217 0.64 -15.35 55.98
C SER A 217 2.06 -14.88 56.36
N VAL A 218 2.09 -13.66 56.90
CA VAL A 218 3.09 -12.95 57.74
C VAL A 218 4.43 -13.60 58.15
N SER A 219 5.46 -12.74 58.28
CA SER A 219 6.86 -13.06 58.62
C SER A 219 7.19 -13.04 60.13
N LYS A 220 8.06 -13.98 60.57
CA LYS A 220 9.01 -13.95 61.73
C LYS A 220 9.60 -15.38 61.91
N ILE A 221 10.81 -15.63 62.44
CA ILE A 221 11.97 -14.81 62.86
C ILE A 221 13.27 -15.67 62.73
N ASP A 222 14.47 -15.07 62.87
CA ASP A 222 15.78 -15.74 62.82
C ASP A 222 16.05 -16.81 63.92
N VAL A 223 16.91 -17.81 63.63
CA VAL A 223 18.20 -17.99 64.36
C VAL A 223 19.24 -18.87 63.64
N SER A 224 20.41 -18.27 63.42
CA SER A 224 21.81 -18.77 63.46
C SER A 224 22.22 -20.28 63.53
N ARG A 225 23.21 -20.62 62.67
CA ARG A 225 24.46 -21.39 62.92
C ARG A 225 24.48 -22.90 63.32
N VAL A 226 25.05 -23.70 62.39
CA VAL A 226 26.31 -24.50 62.51
C VAL A 226 26.33 -25.95 63.08
N THR A 227 26.80 -26.89 62.23
CA THR A 227 27.38 -28.24 62.50
C THR A 227 26.46 -29.31 63.16
N VAL A 228 26.77 -30.63 63.21
CA VAL A 228 28.01 -31.40 62.98
C VAL A 228 27.70 -32.77 62.31
N THR A 229 28.72 -33.47 61.77
CA THR A 229 28.62 -34.87 61.28
C THR A 229 29.23 -35.85 62.29
N PRO A 230 28.45 -36.81 62.84
CA PRO A 230 28.78 -38.26 62.76
C PRO A 230 27.52 -39.17 62.84
N PRO A 231 27.61 -40.51 63.05
CA PRO A 231 28.41 -41.56 62.39
C PRO A 231 27.51 -42.67 61.77
N SER A 232 28.09 -43.80 61.32
CA SER A 232 27.41 -44.93 60.64
C SER A 232 26.95 -46.07 61.58
N ALA A 233 25.77 -46.67 61.33
CA ALA A 233 25.35 -48.01 61.82
C ALA A 233 24.11 -48.55 61.03
N PRO A 234 23.73 -49.86 61.11
CA PRO A 234 22.91 -50.53 60.06
C PRO A 234 21.57 -51.21 60.48
N ILE A 235 20.71 -51.46 59.45
CA ILE A 235 19.77 -52.59 59.19
C ILE A 235 18.81 -53.10 60.32
N ILE A 236 17.50 -53.26 59.99
CA ILE A 236 16.60 -54.43 60.32
C ILE A 236 15.22 -54.26 59.60
N SER A 237 14.30 -55.25 59.64
CA SER A 237 13.32 -55.59 58.57
C SER A 237 11.85 -55.86 58.97
N ALA A 238 10.92 -55.67 58.00
CA ALA A 238 9.64 -56.39 57.69
C ALA A 238 8.55 -56.66 58.78
N PRO A 239 7.24 -56.58 58.42
CA PRO A 239 6.42 -57.79 58.17
C PRO A 239 5.34 -57.65 57.05
N ALA A 240 4.23 -58.44 57.07
CA ALA A 240 3.57 -59.01 55.86
C ALA A 240 2.02 -58.90 55.69
N ASN A 241 1.43 -59.78 54.85
CA ASN A 241 0.23 -59.62 53.98
C ASN A 241 -1.02 -60.51 54.34
N PRO A 242 -2.24 -60.13 53.88
CA PRO A 242 -3.31 -61.05 53.41
C PRO A 242 -4.07 -60.56 52.12
N GLY A 243 -4.90 -61.33 51.38
CA GLY A 243 -5.39 -62.71 51.59
C GLY A 243 -6.30 -63.39 50.50
N ASN A 244 -6.54 -62.83 49.31
CA ASN A 244 -7.33 -63.43 48.17
C ASN A 244 -8.89 -63.48 48.33
N PRO A 245 -9.72 -63.70 47.27
CA PRO A 245 -10.00 -65.03 46.69
C PRO A 245 -10.19 -65.09 45.14
N SER A 246 -10.46 -66.29 44.56
CA SER A 246 -10.36 -66.60 43.11
C SER A 246 -11.26 -67.73 42.58
N VAL A 247 -11.51 -67.80 41.26
CA VAL A 247 -11.98 -68.98 40.46
C VAL A 247 -11.46 -68.82 39.00
N ASN A 248 -10.87 -69.74 38.22
CA ASN A 248 -10.48 -71.17 38.28
C ASN A 248 -11.47 -72.27 37.75
N VAL A 249 -11.31 -72.69 36.48
CA VAL A 249 -11.67 -74.05 35.96
C VAL A 249 -10.62 -74.52 34.93
N THR A 250 -10.35 -75.84 34.85
CA THR A 250 -9.14 -76.44 34.23
C THR A 250 -9.48 -77.66 33.30
N ALA A 251 -8.70 -78.72 32.98
CA ALA A 251 -7.58 -79.39 33.67
C ALA A 251 -6.48 -80.10 32.80
N PRO A 252 -6.73 -81.11 31.94
CA PRO A 252 -5.69 -82.08 31.52
C PRO A 252 -5.16 -81.84 30.09
N GLY A 253 -4.06 -82.46 29.64
CA GLY A 253 -3.12 -83.44 30.22
C GLY A 253 -2.38 -84.17 29.08
N ALA A 254 -1.28 -84.92 29.22
CA ALA A 254 -0.38 -85.29 30.34
C ALA A 254 1.03 -85.57 29.71
N ILE A 255 2.08 -86.20 30.26
CA ILE A 255 2.34 -87.06 31.44
C ILE A 255 3.77 -86.75 31.99
N THR A 256 4.12 -87.28 33.16
CA THR A 256 5.40 -87.16 33.91
C THR A 256 6.38 -88.33 33.62
N PRO A 257 7.69 -88.25 33.98
CA PRO A 257 8.16 -88.62 35.34
C PRO A 257 9.38 -87.84 35.94
N LEU A 258 9.69 -88.23 37.18
CA LEU A 258 10.66 -87.77 38.21
C LEU A 258 12.15 -87.99 37.80
N GLY A 259 13.20 -87.58 38.53
CA GLY A 259 13.39 -87.01 39.90
C GLY A 259 14.78 -86.32 40.02
N THR A 260 15.55 -86.24 41.11
CA THR A 260 15.46 -86.55 42.57
C THR A 260 16.69 -85.88 43.26
N ILE A 261 16.58 -85.10 44.35
CA ILE A 261 16.75 -85.44 45.81
C ILE A 261 18.15 -85.95 46.26
N THR A 262 18.76 -85.61 47.43
CA THR A 262 19.00 -84.37 48.25
C THR A 262 20.03 -84.72 49.37
N VAL A 263 20.87 -83.77 49.86
CA VAL A 263 21.69 -83.78 51.13
C VAL A 263 22.68 -84.95 51.40
N ALA A 264 23.68 -84.88 52.30
CA ALA A 264 24.42 -83.79 52.99
C ALA A 264 25.76 -84.35 53.56
N ALA A 265 26.77 -83.50 53.78
CA ALA A 265 27.70 -83.57 54.93
C ALA A 265 28.72 -82.40 54.96
N ILE A 266 29.16 -82.06 56.17
CA ILE A 266 30.37 -81.28 56.54
C ILE A 266 31.31 -82.27 57.29
N PRO A 267 32.63 -82.05 57.53
CA PRO A 267 33.42 -80.82 57.33
C PRO A 267 34.90 -81.00 56.82
N ALA A 268 35.61 -79.87 56.76
CA ALA A 268 37.02 -79.67 57.17
C ALA A 268 38.25 -80.21 56.37
N ILE A 269 39.08 -79.23 55.97
CA ILE A 269 40.54 -79.11 56.20
C ILE A 269 41.58 -79.63 55.16
N ASN A 270 42.61 -78.78 54.98
CA ASN A 270 43.97 -78.93 54.41
C ASN A 270 44.23 -79.09 52.90
N VAL A 271 44.69 -77.98 52.30
CA VAL A 271 46.03 -77.78 51.69
C VAL A 271 46.69 -78.97 50.97
N SER A 272 46.86 -78.87 49.65
CA SER A 272 48.19 -78.72 49.02
C SER A 272 48.08 -78.40 47.51
N VAL A 273 49.21 -78.32 46.80
CA VAL A 273 49.38 -77.60 45.53
C VAL A 273 49.28 -78.52 44.31
N ALA A 274 48.68 -78.05 43.22
CA ALA A 274 48.95 -78.52 41.86
C ALA A 274 48.77 -77.37 40.84
N ALA A 275 49.50 -77.46 39.72
CA ALA A 275 49.46 -76.52 38.60
C ALA A 275 49.68 -77.31 37.28
N PRO A 276 49.52 -76.72 36.08
CA PRO A 276 48.79 -75.50 35.70
C PRO A 276 47.65 -75.80 34.69
N VAL A 277 46.86 -74.78 34.31
CA VAL A 277 46.06 -74.80 33.06
C VAL A 277 46.26 -73.48 32.32
N VAL A 278 46.52 -73.55 31.02
CA VAL A 278 46.77 -72.36 30.17
C VAL A 278 45.43 -71.75 29.72
N GLY A 279 45.17 -70.52 30.16
CA GLY A 279 44.07 -69.68 29.65
C GLY A 279 44.43 -68.98 28.34
N ALA A 280 43.42 -68.52 27.60
CA ALA A 280 43.58 -67.93 26.27
C ALA A 280 44.39 -66.62 26.27
N ALA A 281 45.00 -66.29 25.11
CA ALA A 281 45.81 -65.10 24.92
C ALA A 281 45.00 -63.80 25.12
N PRO A 282 45.61 -62.72 25.67
CA PRO A 282 44.91 -61.48 25.94
C PRO A 282 44.54 -60.72 24.66
N THR A 283 43.29 -60.28 24.56
CA THR A 283 42.84 -59.34 23.55
C THR A 283 43.36 -57.93 23.86
N VAL A 284 44.26 -57.43 23.03
CA VAL A 284 44.70 -56.03 23.08
C VAL A 284 43.65 -55.15 22.41
N ASN A 285 42.91 -54.37 23.21
CA ASN A 285 42.17 -53.23 22.68
C ASN A 285 43.18 -52.20 22.17
N ALA A 286 43.06 -51.81 20.90
CA ALA A 286 43.88 -50.74 20.35
C ALA A 286 43.63 -49.42 21.12
N PRO A 287 44.67 -48.60 21.39
CA PRO A 287 44.48 -47.35 22.11
C PRO A 287 43.61 -46.39 21.30
N THR A 288 42.44 -46.06 21.84
CA THR A 288 41.55 -45.04 21.28
C THR A 288 42.14 -43.65 21.52
N VAL A 289 43.01 -43.22 20.60
CA VAL A 289 43.44 -41.82 20.50
C VAL A 289 42.21 -40.97 20.18
N ALA A 290 41.65 -40.33 21.21
CA ALA A 290 40.62 -39.33 21.01
C ALA A 290 41.21 -38.17 20.21
N THR A 291 40.57 -37.79 19.11
CA THR A 291 40.98 -36.60 18.34
C THR A 291 40.95 -35.37 19.24
N PRO A 292 41.97 -34.50 19.21
CA PRO A 292 41.98 -33.24 19.96
C PRO A 292 40.69 -32.44 19.70
N PRO A 293 40.12 -31.77 20.72
CA PRO A 293 38.92 -30.97 20.53
C PRO A 293 39.23 -29.81 19.57
N THR A 294 38.42 -29.65 18.52
CA THR A 294 38.56 -28.56 17.57
C THR A 294 38.57 -27.21 18.30
N PRO A 295 39.53 -26.30 18.01
CA PRO A 295 39.53 -24.94 18.55
C PRO A 295 38.18 -24.25 18.38
N GLY A 296 37.52 -23.96 19.50
CA GLY A 296 36.24 -23.24 19.57
C GLY A 296 36.42 -21.72 19.67
N GLY A 297 37.57 -21.18 19.26
CA GLY A 297 37.87 -19.74 19.33
C GLY A 297 37.11 -18.90 18.32
N PHE A 298 36.84 -19.45 17.13
CA PHE A 298 36.37 -18.70 15.98
C PHE A 298 35.13 -19.33 15.32
N SER A 299 34.18 -18.49 14.89
CA SER A 299 33.02 -18.88 14.07
C SER A 299 32.98 -18.03 12.80
N PRO A 300 32.87 -18.60 11.59
CA PRO A 300 32.85 -17.84 10.34
C PRO A 300 31.72 -16.80 10.31
N ALA A 301 32.11 -15.52 10.25
CA ALA A 301 31.17 -14.42 10.22
C ALA A 301 30.52 -14.27 8.83
N LYS A 302 29.29 -13.75 8.79
CA LYS A 302 28.67 -13.33 7.54
C LYS A 302 27.94 -12.02 7.74
N ILE A 303 28.56 -10.93 7.30
CA ILE A 303 27.95 -9.60 7.27
C ILE A 303 26.68 -9.67 6.41
N PRO A 304 25.52 -9.19 6.89
CA PRO A 304 24.34 -9.04 6.06
C PRO A 304 24.56 -7.93 5.03
N LEU A 305 24.30 -8.23 3.75
CA LEU A 305 24.18 -7.18 2.74
C LEU A 305 22.83 -6.48 2.89
N PRO A 306 22.74 -5.16 2.68
CA PRO A 306 21.45 -4.46 2.68
C PRO A 306 20.54 -5.00 1.58
N SER A 307 19.28 -5.29 1.92
CA SER A 307 18.24 -5.58 0.93
C SER A 307 17.78 -4.28 0.27
N ALA A 308 17.70 -4.26 -1.06
CA ALA A 308 17.08 -3.13 -1.77
C ALA A 308 15.63 -2.93 -1.28
N PRO A 309 15.19 -1.69 -1.02
CA PRO A 309 13.78 -1.40 -0.80
C PRO A 309 13.00 -1.66 -2.10
N ASN A 310 11.75 -2.11 -1.96
CA ASN A 310 10.83 -2.14 -3.10
C ASN A 310 10.42 -0.72 -3.47
N ASP A 311 10.20 -0.44 -4.75
CA ASP A 311 9.48 0.74 -5.21
C ASP A 311 8.17 0.90 -4.41
N PRO A 312 7.88 2.08 -3.84
CA PRO A 312 6.64 2.30 -3.10
C PRO A 312 5.44 2.12 -4.03
N ALA A 313 4.34 1.64 -3.47
CA ALA A 313 3.09 1.50 -4.20
C ALA A 313 2.68 2.86 -4.80
N LYS A 314 2.37 2.86 -6.10
CA LYS A 314 1.81 4.01 -6.81
C LYS A 314 0.59 4.55 -6.04
N PRO A 315 0.47 5.86 -5.80
CA PRO A 315 -0.67 6.45 -5.11
C PRO A 315 -2.00 6.07 -5.76
N GLY A 316 -3.05 5.88 -4.96
CA GLY A 316 -4.42 5.63 -5.43
C GLY A 316 -5.12 6.86 -6.02
N ILE A 317 -4.36 7.90 -6.37
CA ILE A 317 -4.83 9.11 -7.07
C ILE A 317 -5.23 8.68 -8.49
N SER A 318 -6.47 8.98 -8.88
CA SER A 318 -6.93 8.86 -10.26
C SER A 318 -7.80 10.07 -10.56
N ILE A 319 -7.46 10.80 -11.62
CA ILE A 319 -8.16 12.00 -12.03
C ILE A 319 -9.13 11.65 -13.15
N PHE A 320 -10.42 11.50 -12.83
CA PHE A 320 -11.43 11.40 -13.87
C PHE A 320 -11.51 12.72 -14.65
N ASN A 321 -11.71 12.66 -15.95
CA ASN A 321 -12.07 13.84 -16.74
C ASN A 321 -13.60 13.96 -16.72
N PRO A 322 -14.18 15.06 -16.19
CA PRO A 322 -15.61 15.31 -16.30
C PRO A 322 -16.01 15.43 -17.78
N ILE A 323 -17.21 14.96 -18.10
CA ILE A 323 -17.76 15.03 -19.45
C ILE A 323 -18.17 16.48 -19.72
N ASP A 324 -17.67 17.08 -20.80
CA ASP A 324 -18.16 18.40 -21.24
C ASP A 324 -19.49 18.23 -21.98
N LEU A 325 -20.59 18.59 -21.31
CA LEU A 325 -21.95 18.35 -21.79
C LEU A 325 -22.34 19.43 -22.81
N THR A 326 -22.56 19.04 -24.05
CA THR A 326 -22.69 19.99 -25.17
C THR A 326 -24.01 20.78 -25.20
N PHE A 327 -25.00 20.41 -24.40
CA PHE A 327 -26.37 20.95 -24.40
C PHE A 327 -26.43 22.49 -24.39
N ASN A 328 -27.44 23.05 -25.06
CA ASN A 328 -27.89 24.44 -25.00
C ASN A 328 -29.43 24.47 -25.18
N GLY A 329 -30.07 25.60 -24.88
CA GLY A 329 -31.48 25.85 -25.21
C GLY A 329 -31.74 26.00 -26.71
N THR A 330 -33.01 25.98 -27.09
CA THR A 330 -33.44 26.23 -28.47
C THR A 330 -34.74 27.05 -28.44
N GLY A 331 -34.62 28.36 -28.63
CA GLY A 331 -35.77 29.26 -28.70
C GLY A 331 -36.70 28.93 -29.87
N PHE A 332 -37.97 29.29 -29.70
CA PHE A 332 -39.07 29.05 -30.64
C PHE A 332 -40.06 30.23 -30.57
N GLY A 333 -40.94 30.37 -31.57
CA GLY A 333 -41.91 31.48 -31.58
C GLY A 333 -43.00 31.30 -30.52
N GLN A 334 -43.23 32.33 -29.70
CA GLN A 334 -44.23 32.33 -28.63
C GLN A 334 -45.29 33.44 -28.81
N GLY A 335 -46.51 33.18 -28.34
CA GLY A 335 -47.53 34.21 -28.12
C GLY A 335 -47.44 34.81 -26.71
N ALA A 336 -48.07 35.98 -26.52
CA ALA A 336 -48.21 36.61 -25.20
C ALA A 336 -49.65 36.54 -24.64
N SER A 337 -50.64 36.14 -25.44
CA SER A 337 -52.04 35.97 -25.00
C SER A 337 -52.25 34.64 -24.28
N SER A 338 -53.19 34.62 -23.35
CA SER A 338 -53.54 33.44 -22.52
C SER A 338 -54.35 32.40 -23.30
N GLY A 339 -53.94 31.12 -23.30
CA GLY A 339 -54.57 30.10 -24.13
C GLY A 339 -54.10 28.65 -23.90
N ILE A 340 -54.75 27.71 -24.59
CA ILE A 340 -54.44 26.27 -24.57
C ILE A 340 -54.22 25.75 -26.01
N PRO A 341 -53.05 25.97 -26.64
CA PRO A 341 -52.87 25.66 -28.06
C PRO A 341 -52.79 24.16 -28.41
N GLN A 342 -52.44 23.30 -27.44
CA GLN A 342 -52.31 21.85 -27.61
C GLN A 342 -51.43 21.42 -28.81
N SER A 343 -50.36 22.18 -29.08
CA SER A 343 -49.48 22.04 -30.24
C SER A 343 -48.03 21.75 -29.80
N ASN A 344 -47.03 22.44 -30.36
CA ASN A 344 -45.69 22.49 -29.76
C ASN A 344 -45.67 23.29 -28.44
N VAL A 345 -46.72 24.08 -28.17
CA VAL A 345 -47.02 24.66 -26.85
C VAL A 345 -48.35 24.09 -26.37
N ILE A 346 -48.43 23.60 -25.14
CA ILE A 346 -49.66 22.96 -24.64
C ILE A 346 -50.59 23.97 -23.97
N ILE A 347 -50.05 24.84 -23.11
CA ILE A 347 -50.80 25.90 -22.41
C ILE A 347 -49.89 27.12 -22.16
N GLU A 348 -50.42 28.35 -22.23
CA GLU A 348 -49.60 29.56 -22.23
C GLU A 348 -50.24 30.78 -21.54
N ASN A 349 -49.37 31.66 -21.01
CA ASN A 349 -49.63 33.01 -20.49
C ASN A 349 -50.77 33.17 -19.46
N PHE A 350 -51.05 32.19 -18.59
CA PHE A 350 -52.01 32.36 -17.48
C PHE A 350 -51.33 32.87 -16.20
N GLY A 351 -51.98 33.75 -15.44
CA GLY A 351 -51.45 34.30 -14.18
C GLY A 351 -51.27 33.27 -13.05
N SER A 352 -51.92 32.12 -13.12
CA SER A 352 -51.65 30.98 -12.24
C SER A 352 -52.04 29.64 -12.85
N TYR A 353 -51.37 28.58 -12.42
CA TYR A 353 -51.54 27.20 -12.87
C TYR A 353 -51.70 26.26 -11.67
N ILE A 354 -52.67 25.34 -11.71
CA ILE A 354 -52.90 24.36 -10.64
C ILE A 354 -53.39 23.02 -11.19
N THR A 355 -52.79 21.90 -10.76
CA THR A 355 -53.28 20.55 -11.10
C THR A 355 -54.53 20.19 -10.31
N GLY A 356 -55.22 19.12 -10.72
CA GLY A 356 -56.47 18.68 -10.09
C GLY A 356 -56.39 18.45 -8.57
N ASN A 357 -57.57 18.48 -7.95
CA ASN A 357 -57.75 18.38 -6.51
C ASN A 357 -56.89 19.40 -5.71
N GLY A 358 -56.90 20.67 -6.16
CA GLY A 358 -56.17 21.75 -5.51
C GLY A 358 -54.64 21.62 -5.53
N GLY A 359 -54.09 20.97 -6.56
CA GLY A 359 -52.66 20.68 -6.68
C GLY A 359 -52.24 19.35 -6.03
N ALA A 360 -53.16 18.59 -5.43
CA ALA A 360 -52.83 17.32 -4.79
C ALA A 360 -52.51 16.21 -5.80
N ASP A 361 -53.13 16.24 -7.00
CA ASP A 361 -53.00 15.22 -8.03
C ASP A 361 -51.78 15.46 -8.96
N THR A 362 -51.21 14.38 -9.50
CA THR A 362 -50.08 14.44 -10.43
C THR A 362 -50.52 14.43 -11.90
N LEU A 363 -50.17 15.48 -12.63
CA LEU A 363 -50.24 15.55 -14.08
C LEU A 363 -49.00 14.87 -14.69
N LYS A 364 -49.22 13.83 -15.50
CA LYS A 364 -48.16 13.06 -16.15
C LYS A 364 -48.01 13.48 -17.61
N ILE A 365 -46.86 14.02 -17.97
CA ILE A 365 -46.54 14.53 -19.31
C ILE A 365 -45.55 13.56 -19.96
N THR A 366 -45.78 13.16 -21.21
CA THR A 366 -44.83 12.30 -21.96
C THR A 366 -44.65 12.84 -23.37
N SER A 367 -43.40 13.01 -23.81
CA SER A 367 -43.06 13.51 -25.14
C SER A 367 -41.97 12.64 -25.79
N GLY A 368 -42.11 12.42 -27.10
CA GLY A 368 -41.17 11.63 -27.90
C GLY A 368 -41.60 11.48 -29.36
N ALA A 369 -41.26 10.34 -29.97
CA ALA A 369 -41.47 10.10 -31.41
C ALA A 369 -42.91 10.23 -31.92
N GLY A 370 -43.92 10.04 -31.06
CA GLY A 370 -45.35 10.12 -31.40
C GLY A 370 -46.00 11.48 -31.14
N GLY A 371 -45.22 12.52 -30.78
CA GLY A 371 -45.73 13.78 -30.26
C GLY A 371 -45.76 13.79 -28.73
N THR A 372 -46.79 14.42 -28.15
CA THR A 372 -46.88 14.74 -26.72
C THR A 372 -48.23 14.35 -26.13
N SER A 373 -48.24 13.75 -24.93
CA SER A 373 -49.47 13.45 -24.18
C SER A 373 -49.41 13.94 -22.73
N TRP A 374 -50.57 14.21 -22.13
CA TRP A 374 -50.74 14.63 -20.75
C TRP A 374 -51.92 13.88 -20.12
N THR A 375 -51.71 13.28 -18.95
CA THR A 375 -52.64 12.33 -18.33
C THR A 375 -52.63 12.41 -16.79
N GLY A 376 -53.47 11.62 -16.12
CA GLY A 376 -53.51 11.50 -14.66
C GLY A 376 -54.53 12.41 -14.00
N THR A 377 -54.55 13.69 -14.34
CA THR A 377 -55.49 14.69 -13.80
C THR A 377 -55.65 15.88 -14.76
N THR A 378 -56.44 16.89 -14.39
CA THR A 378 -56.58 18.15 -15.15
C THR A 378 -55.54 19.19 -14.73
N LEU A 379 -55.31 20.20 -15.57
CA LEU A 379 -54.56 21.41 -15.25
C LEU A 379 -55.42 22.64 -15.55
N THR A 380 -55.60 23.52 -14.56
CA THR A 380 -56.37 24.75 -14.72
C THR A 380 -55.43 25.96 -14.73
N GLY A 381 -55.43 26.71 -15.82
CA GLY A 381 -54.85 28.05 -15.92
C GLY A 381 -55.90 29.12 -15.55
N ASN A 382 -55.53 30.12 -14.76
CA ASN A 382 -56.42 31.21 -14.31
C ASN A 382 -55.73 32.58 -14.39
N GLY A 383 -56.53 33.61 -14.68
CA GLY A 383 -56.07 34.97 -14.90
C GLY A 383 -55.67 35.16 -16.37
N ALA A 384 -56.40 36.02 -17.08
CA ALA A 384 -56.04 36.41 -18.43
C ALA A 384 -54.71 37.17 -18.45
N SER A 385 -53.90 36.91 -19.48
CA SER A 385 -52.73 37.74 -19.77
C SER A 385 -53.12 39.21 -19.99
N PRO A 386 -52.28 40.18 -19.60
CA PRO A 386 -52.40 41.59 -20.02
C PRO A 386 -52.47 41.78 -21.55
N SER A 387 -51.96 40.82 -22.33
CA SER A 387 -52.08 40.77 -23.81
C SER A 387 -53.34 40.04 -24.30
N GLY A 388 -54.36 39.90 -23.45
CA GLY A 388 -55.65 39.27 -23.77
C GLY A 388 -55.61 37.73 -23.78
N GLY A 389 -56.70 37.13 -24.26
CA GLY A 389 -56.89 35.68 -24.31
C GLY A 389 -57.95 35.17 -23.32
N MET A 390 -57.80 33.92 -22.87
CA MET A 390 -58.73 33.23 -21.98
C MET A 390 -58.57 33.68 -20.51
N ALA A 391 -59.67 34.01 -19.83
CA ALA A 391 -59.64 34.36 -18.40
C ALA A 391 -59.37 33.14 -17.47
N THR A 392 -59.86 31.97 -17.86
CA THR A 392 -59.60 30.67 -17.25
C THR A 392 -59.61 29.62 -18.36
N GLY A 393 -58.77 28.59 -18.25
CA GLY A 393 -58.75 27.47 -19.18
C GLY A 393 -58.42 26.15 -18.47
N THR A 394 -59.14 25.08 -18.82
CA THR A 394 -58.93 23.75 -18.25
C THR A 394 -58.37 22.79 -19.31
N LEU A 395 -57.13 22.36 -19.13
CA LEU A 395 -56.50 21.30 -19.91
C LEU A 395 -56.89 19.94 -19.31
N SER A 396 -57.84 19.26 -19.94
CA SER A 396 -58.18 17.86 -19.65
C SER A 396 -57.14 16.90 -20.24
N PRO A 397 -56.98 15.67 -19.70
CA PRO A 397 -56.14 14.63 -20.27
C PRO A 397 -56.32 14.44 -21.78
N GLY A 398 -55.21 14.35 -22.52
CA GLY A 398 -55.21 14.36 -23.97
C GLY A 398 -53.82 14.17 -24.59
N SER A 399 -53.72 14.39 -25.89
CA SER A 399 -52.48 14.25 -26.65
C SER A 399 -52.51 15.00 -27.98
N THR A 400 -51.34 15.42 -28.46
CA THR A 400 -51.10 16.03 -29.76
C THR A 400 -49.97 15.32 -30.49
N THR A 401 -50.00 15.32 -31.83
CA THR A 401 -48.91 14.77 -32.66
C THR A 401 -47.73 15.73 -32.81
N SER A 402 -47.87 16.98 -32.35
CA SER A 402 -46.77 17.96 -32.34
C SER A 402 -45.64 17.55 -31.38
N TYR A 403 -44.39 17.75 -31.83
CA TYR A 403 -43.23 17.69 -30.94
C TYR A 403 -43.22 18.91 -30.01
N LEU A 404 -43.10 18.65 -28.71
CA LEU A 404 -43.09 19.68 -27.69
C LEU A 404 -41.92 20.66 -27.87
N ALA A 405 -42.19 21.96 -27.78
CA ALA A 405 -41.19 22.97 -27.46
C ALA A 405 -41.22 23.20 -25.94
N ALA A 406 -42.34 23.70 -25.41
CA ALA A 406 -42.56 23.87 -23.98
C ALA A 406 -43.97 23.42 -23.56
N PHE A 407 -44.11 22.80 -22.39
CA PHE A 407 -45.42 22.42 -21.85
C PHE A 407 -46.21 23.65 -21.39
N ILE A 408 -45.57 24.51 -20.60
CA ILE A 408 -46.01 25.86 -20.25
C ILE A 408 -45.08 26.87 -20.96
N SER A 409 -45.66 27.90 -21.58
CA SER A 409 -44.95 29.03 -22.17
C SER A 409 -45.45 30.34 -21.56
N ASP A 410 -44.55 31.29 -21.25
CA ASP A 410 -44.95 32.64 -20.85
C ASP A 410 -44.05 33.74 -21.45
N ALA A 411 -44.68 34.84 -21.84
CA ALA A 411 -44.04 36.04 -22.34
C ALA A 411 -44.74 37.37 -21.95
N ALA A 412 -45.69 37.36 -21.02
CA ALA A 412 -46.54 38.52 -20.73
C ALA A 412 -46.00 39.41 -19.60
N ASP A 413 -46.48 40.67 -19.48
CA ASP A 413 -46.08 41.61 -18.43
C ASP A 413 -46.80 41.34 -17.08
N HIS A 414 -46.66 40.12 -16.54
CA HIS A 414 -47.35 39.69 -15.32
C HIS A 414 -46.53 38.74 -14.44
N SER A 415 -46.93 38.61 -13.17
CA SER A 415 -46.38 37.60 -12.26
C SER A 415 -47.22 36.32 -12.35
N VAL A 416 -46.57 35.16 -12.32
CA VAL A 416 -47.21 33.85 -12.46
C VAL A 416 -46.94 32.98 -11.25
N THR A 417 -47.93 32.20 -10.80
CA THR A 417 -47.74 31.13 -9.80
C THR A 417 -48.05 29.75 -10.42
N ILE A 418 -47.06 28.86 -10.45
CA ILE A 418 -47.23 27.48 -10.95
C ILE A 418 -47.22 26.52 -9.75
N ASN A 419 -48.36 25.89 -9.49
CA ASN A 419 -48.58 25.00 -8.34
C ASN A 419 -49.10 23.61 -8.80
N GLY A 420 -49.05 22.63 -7.91
CA GLY A 420 -49.46 21.24 -8.17
C GLY A 420 -48.28 20.31 -8.47
N LYS A 421 -48.58 19.09 -8.93
CA LYS A 421 -47.59 18.02 -9.12
C LYS A 421 -47.48 17.61 -10.57
N TYR A 422 -46.27 17.50 -11.07
CA TYR A 422 -45.96 17.23 -12.47
C TYR A 422 -44.93 16.10 -12.58
N ASP A 423 -45.13 15.15 -13.48
CA ASP A 423 -44.15 14.09 -13.80
C ASP A 423 -43.96 14.06 -15.33
N MET A 424 -42.87 14.66 -15.79
CA MET A 424 -42.57 14.86 -17.21
C MET A 424 -41.47 13.92 -17.69
N THR A 425 -41.82 13.09 -18.68
CA THR A 425 -40.96 12.07 -19.25
C THR A 425 -40.61 12.36 -20.70
N ARG A 426 -39.32 12.45 -21.01
CA ARG A 426 -38.78 12.34 -22.36
C ARG A 426 -38.41 10.89 -22.63
N ASN A 427 -39.31 10.12 -23.24
CA ASN A 427 -39.12 8.67 -23.39
C ASN A 427 -38.15 8.28 -24.51
N THR A 428 -37.97 9.14 -25.53
CA THR A 428 -37.03 8.94 -26.64
C THR A 428 -36.11 10.14 -26.84
N ASP A 429 -34.96 9.89 -27.43
CA ASP A 429 -34.01 10.89 -27.91
C ASP A 429 -34.38 11.44 -29.30
N THR A 430 -35.68 11.47 -29.65
CA THR A 430 -36.22 11.99 -30.91
C THR A 430 -37.17 13.17 -30.67
N GLY A 431 -37.67 13.79 -31.75
CA GLY A 431 -38.43 15.06 -31.69
C GLY A 431 -37.49 16.28 -31.66
N ASN A 432 -37.96 17.38 -31.08
CA ASN A 432 -37.17 18.62 -30.95
C ASN A 432 -35.91 18.41 -30.10
N GLY A 433 -34.83 19.14 -30.39
CA GLY A 433 -33.54 18.99 -29.71
C GLY A 433 -33.66 19.17 -28.20
N THR A 434 -34.18 20.31 -27.77
CA THR A 434 -34.58 20.61 -26.40
C THR A 434 -36.11 20.57 -26.29
N ILE A 435 -36.62 20.00 -25.19
CA ILE A 435 -38.03 20.11 -24.79
C ILE A 435 -38.12 20.59 -23.34
N MET A 436 -39.12 21.42 -23.04
CA MET A 436 -39.20 22.16 -21.77
C MET A 436 -40.48 21.87 -21.00
N PHE A 437 -40.40 21.87 -19.66
CA PHE A 437 -41.59 21.98 -18.81
C PHE A 437 -42.10 23.44 -18.81
N VAL A 438 -41.21 24.41 -18.60
CA VAL A 438 -41.48 25.85 -18.72
C VAL A 438 -40.42 26.50 -19.62
N SER A 439 -40.85 27.30 -20.60
CA SER A 439 -40.02 28.36 -21.18
C SER A 439 -40.57 29.73 -20.77
N LEU A 440 -39.68 30.58 -20.23
CA LEU A 440 -39.98 31.92 -19.75
C LEU A 440 -39.12 32.94 -20.52
N ASN A 441 -39.79 33.69 -21.39
CA ASN A 441 -39.21 34.71 -22.25
C ASN A 441 -39.90 36.06 -21.98
N PRO A 442 -39.41 36.88 -21.04
CA PRO A 442 -40.13 38.03 -20.45
C PRO A 442 -40.25 39.26 -21.38
N TYR A 443 -40.70 39.06 -22.62
CA TYR A 443 -40.79 39.99 -23.73
C TYR A 443 -41.27 41.40 -23.34
N TYR A 444 -42.31 41.48 -22.51
CA TYR A 444 -43.00 42.74 -22.18
C TYR A 444 -42.83 43.21 -20.73
N VAL A 445 -41.99 42.55 -19.91
CA VAL A 445 -41.84 42.88 -18.48
C VAL A 445 -41.31 44.31 -18.27
N GLN A 446 -42.08 45.15 -17.57
CA GLN A 446 -41.78 46.58 -17.36
C GLN A 446 -42.41 47.16 -16.08
N ASN A 447 -41.96 48.36 -15.69
CA ASN A 447 -42.49 49.25 -14.64
C ASN A 447 -42.41 48.74 -13.19
N SER A 448 -42.59 47.43 -12.96
CA SER A 448 -42.47 46.74 -11.68
C SER A 448 -41.99 45.30 -11.89
N ASP A 449 -41.34 44.72 -10.89
CA ASP A 449 -40.79 43.36 -10.98
C ASP A 449 -41.90 42.32 -11.16
N LYS A 450 -41.68 41.39 -12.09
CA LYS A 450 -42.58 40.27 -12.36
C LYS A 450 -41.93 38.98 -11.91
N THR A 451 -42.63 38.24 -11.04
CA THR A 451 -42.13 37.01 -10.43
C THR A 451 -42.87 35.80 -10.98
N TYR A 452 -42.10 34.85 -11.48
CA TYR A 452 -42.56 33.55 -11.98
C TYR A 452 -42.22 32.50 -10.92
N ASP A 453 -43.18 32.21 -10.04
CA ASP A 453 -42.96 31.40 -8.84
C ASP A 453 -43.50 29.97 -9.03
N PHE A 454 -42.60 29.01 -9.22
CA PHE A 454 -42.93 27.59 -9.17
C PHE A 454 -42.95 27.12 -7.72
N GLN A 455 -44.13 26.76 -7.23
CA GLN A 455 -44.40 26.34 -5.85
C GLN A 455 -44.77 24.84 -5.73
N GLY A 456 -44.73 24.10 -6.84
CA GLY A 456 -45.15 22.70 -6.92
C GLY A 456 -44.04 21.65 -6.76
N ASP A 457 -44.36 20.40 -7.10
CA ASP A 457 -43.39 19.31 -7.26
C ASP A 457 -43.27 18.93 -8.75
N LEU A 458 -42.06 18.98 -9.31
CA LEU A 458 -41.77 18.58 -10.69
C LEU A 458 -40.80 17.40 -10.69
N ILE A 459 -41.22 16.28 -11.29
CA ILE A 459 -40.37 15.14 -11.61
C ILE A 459 -39.99 15.21 -13.09
N LEU A 460 -38.70 15.09 -13.40
CA LEU A 460 -38.16 15.04 -14.76
C LEU A 460 -37.49 13.68 -15.01
N ARG A 461 -37.83 13.02 -16.11
CA ARG A 461 -37.26 11.73 -16.53
C ARG A 461 -36.71 11.85 -17.95
N GLY A 462 -35.40 11.75 -18.10
CA GLY A 462 -34.69 11.86 -19.38
C GLY A 462 -34.75 10.56 -20.18
N HIS A 463 -34.26 10.62 -21.43
CA HIS A 463 -34.14 9.43 -22.28
C HIS A 463 -33.01 8.51 -21.80
N ASN A 464 -32.90 7.32 -22.38
CA ASN A 464 -31.93 6.30 -21.98
C ASN A 464 -30.63 6.27 -22.82
N ASN A 465 -30.44 7.20 -23.77
CA ASN A 465 -29.26 7.23 -24.64
C ASN A 465 -28.16 8.19 -24.09
N PRO A 466 -27.03 7.69 -23.56
CA PRO A 466 -25.94 8.53 -23.04
C PRO A 466 -25.18 9.31 -24.12
N SER A 467 -25.34 8.95 -25.41
CA SER A 467 -24.62 9.53 -26.54
C SER A 467 -25.43 10.59 -27.30
N SER A 468 -26.69 10.83 -26.93
CA SER A 468 -27.52 11.86 -27.58
C SER A 468 -27.13 13.26 -27.11
N SER A 469 -27.40 14.28 -27.95
CA SER A 469 -27.35 15.70 -27.57
C SER A 469 -28.68 16.21 -27.01
N ASN A 470 -29.77 15.44 -27.15
CA ASN A 470 -31.12 15.93 -26.89
C ASN A 470 -31.41 16.08 -25.39
N LEU A 471 -32.12 17.15 -25.05
CA LEU A 471 -32.25 17.71 -23.69
C LEU A 471 -33.70 17.65 -23.18
N LEU A 472 -33.89 17.32 -21.91
CA LEU A 472 -35.09 17.64 -21.13
C LEU A 472 -34.77 18.80 -20.17
N LEU A 473 -35.42 19.94 -20.34
CA LEU A 473 -35.21 21.14 -19.53
C LEU A 473 -36.42 21.37 -18.61
N GLY A 474 -36.18 21.61 -17.32
CA GLY A 474 -37.22 22.03 -16.38
C GLY A 474 -37.67 23.46 -16.71
N PHE A 475 -36.81 24.43 -16.48
CA PHE A 475 -37.10 25.86 -16.68
C PHE A 475 -36.03 26.53 -17.52
N GLU A 476 -36.42 27.07 -18.68
CA GLU A 476 -35.63 28.05 -19.42
C GLU A 476 -35.96 29.45 -18.90
N HIS A 477 -34.96 30.21 -18.44
CA HIS A 477 -35.07 31.66 -18.21
C HIS A 477 -34.24 32.37 -19.26
N GLN A 478 -34.82 32.54 -20.44
CA GLN A 478 -34.16 33.10 -21.61
C GLN A 478 -34.45 34.60 -21.65
N LEU A 479 -33.42 35.39 -21.32
CA LEU A 479 -33.58 36.80 -21.03
C LEU A 479 -33.70 37.61 -22.32
N LEU A 480 -34.78 38.39 -22.45
CA LEU A 480 -34.92 39.51 -23.37
C LEU A 480 -36.08 40.42 -22.95
N THR A 481 -36.08 41.66 -23.45
CA THR A 481 -37.22 42.58 -23.40
C THR A 481 -37.33 43.34 -24.73
N TYR A 482 -38.55 43.65 -25.17
CA TYR A 482 -38.82 44.61 -26.26
C TYR A 482 -39.11 46.04 -25.74
N VAL A 483 -39.20 46.22 -24.41
CA VAL A 483 -39.64 47.46 -23.75
C VAL A 483 -38.56 48.03 -22.83
N LYS A 484 -37.28 48.03 -23.29
CA LYS A 484 -36.09 48.35 -22.48
C LYS A 484 -36.25 49.58 -21.57
N ALA A 485 -36.85 50.68 -22.05
CA ALA A 485 -37.06 51.89 -21.26
C ALA A 485 -37.89 51.66 -19.97
N GLY A 486 -38.89 50.76 -20.01
CA GLY A 486 -39.70 50.38 -18.85
C GLY A 486 -38.97 49.48 -17.84
N THR A 487 -37.82 48.92 -18.20
CA THR A 487 -37.05 47.99 -17.35
C THR A 487 -36.12 48.67 -16.34
N ALA A 488 -36.21 49.99 -16.18
CA ALA A 488 -35.49 50.71 -15.11
C ALA A 488 -36.02 50.34 -13.71
N ASN A 489 -37.34 50.18 -13.58
CA ASN A 489 -38.01 49.91 -12.30
C ASN A 489 -38.47 48.46 -12.13
N GLY A 490 -38.68 47.73 -13.23
CA GLY A 490 -39.13 46.33 -13.25
C GLY A 490 -38.17 45.39 -13.99
N THR A 491 -38.05 44.16 -13.50
CA THR A 491 -37.27 43.09 -14.13
C THR A 491 -37.95 41.72 -14.01
N SER A 492 -37.43 40.72 -14.73
CA SER A 492 -37.88 39.33 -14.65
C SER A 492 -37.22 38.58 -13.50
N ILE A 493 -38.02 37.86 -12.72
CA ILE A 493 -37.58 37.02 -11.60
C ILE A 493 -38.15 35.60 -11.79
N LEU A 494 -37.32 34.64 -12.21
CA LEU A 494 -37.67 33.22 -12.09
C LEU A 494 -37.40 32.76 -10.66
N LYS A 495 -38.38 32.14 -10.01
CA LYS A 495 -38.30 31.65 -8.63
C LYS A 495 -38.77 30.20 -8.55
N ASN A 496 -37.86 29.28 -8.24
CA ASN A 496 -38.23 27.93 -7.78
C ASN A 496 -38.40 27.97 -6.26
N SER A 497 -39.63 27.94 -5.76
CA SER A 497 -39.93 27.70 -4.33
C SER A 497 -40.18 26.23 -4.01
N GLY A 498 -40.54 25.44 -5.03
CA GLY A 498 -40.89 24.03 -4.93
C GLY A 498 -39.70 23.08 -5.12
N ASN A 499 -40.02 21.86 -5.57
CA ASN A 499 -39.05 20.78 -5.74
C ASN A 499 -38.91 20.39 -7.21
N ILE A 500 -37.68 20.36 -7.73
CA ILE A 500 -37.35 19.86 -9.07
C ILE A 500 -36.52 18.58 -8.93
N THR A 501 -37.11 17.42 -9.18
CA THR A 501 -36.47 16.09 -9.05
C THR A 501 -36.18 15.49 -10.42
N MET A 502 -34.93 15.59 -10.84
CA MET A 502 -34.39 15.01 -12.08
C MET A 502 -34.08 13.53 -11.81
N GLN A 503 -35.10 12.69 -11.94
CA GLN A 503 -35.21 11.39 -11.29
C GLN A 503 -34.37 10.28 -11.93
N GLU A 504 -34.34 10.19 -13.25
CA GLU A 504 -33.66 9.12 -13.99
C GLU A 504 -33.43 9.51 -15.46
N GLY A 505 -32.65 8.71 -16.19
CA GLY A 505 -32.27 8.98 -17.58
C GLY A 505 -31.03 9.87 -17.71
N TYR A 506 -30.79 10.34 -18.94
CA TYR A 506 -29.68 11.21 -19.33
C TYR A 506 -30.17 12.61 -19.76
N ASN A 507 -29.23 13.56 -19.82
CA ASN A 507 -29.41 14.87 -20.45
C ASN A 507 -30.61 15.66 -19.90
N ILE A 508 -30.61 15.94 -18.60
CA ILE A 508 -31.61 16.78 -17.96
C ILE A 508 -30.93 18.05 -17.43
N VAL A 509 -31.57 19.21 -17.60
CA VAL A 509 -31.19 20.46 -16.93
C VAL A 509 -32.36 20.92 -16.06
N GLY A 510 -32.10 21.25 -14.79
CA GLY A 510 -33.13 21.73 -13.86
C GLY A 510 -33.59 23.14 -14.22
N ILE A 511 -32.64 24.09 -14.23
CA ILE A 511 -32.85 25.47 -14.70
C ILE A 511 -31.71 25.84 -15.65
N GLN A 512 -32.03 26.45 -16.79
CA GLN A 512 -31.04 27.04 -17.71
C GLN A 512 -31.27 28.55 -17.81
N ILE A 513 -30.19 29.32 -17.88
CA ILE A 513 -30.23 30.76 -18.13
C ILE A 513 -29.46 31.06 -19.43
N ASP A 514 -30.10 31.78 -20.36
CA ASP A 514 -29.45 32.34 -21.55
C ASP A 514 -30.14 33.64 -22.00
N THR A 515 -30.00 34.04 -23.27
CA THR A 515 -30.32 35.38 -23.77
C THR A 515 -30.83 35.37 -25.21
N GLU A 516 -31.77 36.27 -25.51
CA GLU A 516 -32.16 36.65 -26.87
C GLU A 516 -32.07 38.17 -27.08
N TYR A 517 -30.89 38.78 -26.91
CA TYR A 517 -30.70 40.23 -27.13
C TYR A 517 -30.26 40.52 -28.58
N GLY A 518 -30.62 41.69 -29.12
CA GLY A 518 -30.03 42.26 -30.35
C GLY A 518 -30.10 41.34 -31.58
N GLY A 519 -31.22 40.63 -31.77
CA GLY A 519 -31.28 39.46 -32.63
C GLY A 519 -31.04 39.73 -34.12
N SER A 520 -30.10 38.99 -34.72
CA SER A 520 -30.05 38.78 -36.17
C SER A 520 -31.12 37.76 -36.58
N GLY A 521 -32.33 38.23 -36.90
CA GLY A 521 -33.46 37.36 -37.24
C GLY A 521 -34.80 37.98 -36.83
N ASN A 522 -35.71 37.16 -36.30
CA ASN A 522 -37.09 37.53 -36.02
C ASN A 522 -37.28 38.52 -34.83
N ALA A 523 -36.23 38.77 -34.04
CA ALA A 523 -36.25 39.63 -32.84
C ALA A 523 -35.30 40.85 -32.94
N PRO A 524 -35.37 41.69 -33.99
CA PRO A 524 -34.39 42.75 -34.25
C PRO A 524 -34.39 43.89 -33.22
N ASN A 525 -35.43 43.99 -32.39
CA ASN A 525 -35.62 45.03 -31.38
C ASN A 525 -35.42 44.52 -29.94
N SER A 526 -34.96 43.28 -29.74
CA SER A 526 -34.80 42.71 -28.41
C SER A 526 -33.59 43.30 -27.67
N SER A 527 -33.66 43.37 -26.34
CA SER A 527 -32.70 44.08 -25.50
C SER A 527 -32.47 43.41 -24.16
N GLU A 528 -31.33 43.74 -23.52
CA GLU A 528 -31.10 43.47 -22.10
C GLU A 528 -31.97 44.35 -21.21
N PHE A 529 -32.35 43.83 -20.05
CA PHE A 529 -33.01 44.61 -18.98
C PHE A 529 -32.04 45.64 -18.38
N THR A 530 -32.56 46.79 -17.96
CA THR A 530 -31.78 47.82 -17.26
C THR A 530 -31.58 47.45 -15.79
N LYS A 531 -32.65 46.97 -15.13
CA LYS A 531 -32.61 46.36 -13.79
C LYS A 531 -32.28 44.88 -13.89
N GLN A 532 -31.25 44.43 -13.16
CA GLN A 532 -30.68 43.08 -13.24
C GLN A 532 -31.72 41.97 -13.00
N PRO A 533 -32.03 41.11 -14.00
CA PRO A 533 -32.93 39.96 -13.84
C PRO A 533 -32.40 38.95 -12.83
N GLN A 534 -33.30 38.16 -12.23
CA GLN A 534 -32.94 37.22 -11.18
C GLN A 534 -33.41 35.79 -11.47
N THR A 535 -32.58 34.82 -11.13
CA THR A 535 -32.97 33.40 -11.04
C THR A 535 -32.74 32.94 -9.61
N ILE A 536 -33.80 32.48 -8.94
CA ILE A 536 -33.82 32.21 -7.50
C ILE A 536 -34.26 30.76 -7.26
N ASN A 537 -33.33 29.90 -6.85
CA ASN A 537 -33.66 28.59 -6.30
C ASN A 537 -33.90 28.72 -4.78
N ALA A 538 -35.14 29.01 -4.38
CA ALA A 538 -35.53 29.10 -2.96
C ALA A 538 -35.86 27.72 -2.36
N GLY A 539 -36.39 26.81 -3.18
CA GLY A 539 -36.72 25.43 -2.82
C GLY A 539 -35.53 24.47 -2.97
N SER A 540 -35.72 23.37 -3.72
CA SER A 540 -34.69 22.35 -3.94
C SER A 540 -34.66 21.79 -5.36
N ILE A 541 -33.45 21.49 -5.83
CA ILE A 541 -33.20 20.70 -7.05
C ILE A 541 -32.50 19.38 -6.65
N ILE A 542 -32.97 18.23 -7.15
CA ILE A 542 -32.46 16.90 -6.80
C ILE A 542 -32.09 16.15 -8.09
N ILE A 543 -30.84 15.72 -8.23
CA ILE A 543 -30.29 15.10 -9.44
C ILE A 543 -29.94 13.64 -9.20
N ASN A 544 -30.91 12.75 -9.45
CA ASN A 544 -30.76 11.29 -9.39
C ASN A 544 -30.37 10.68 -10.76
N SER A 545 -30.70 11.39 -11.85
CA SER A 545 -30.33 11.15 -13.26
C SER A 545 -28.82 11.21 -13.53
N LYS A 546 -28.39 11.00 -14.78
CA LYS A 546 -26.99 11.04 -15.23
C LYS A 546 -26.75 12.13 -16.28
N GLN A 547 -25.49 12.54 -16.47
CA GLN A 547 -25.11 13.57 -17.46
C GLN A 547 -26.04 14.80 -17.42
N SER A 548 -26.34 15.27 -16.21
CA SER A 548 -27.42 16.22 -15.93
C SER A 548 -26.94 17.37 -15.05
N ILE A 549 -27.61 18.52 -15.10
CA ILE A 549 -27.13 19.79 -14.54
C ILE A 549 -28.23 20.47 -13.71
N GLY A 550 -27.92 20.87 -12.47
CA GLY A 550 -28.90 21.54 -11.59
C GLY A 550 -29.26 22.94 -12.11
N VAL A 551 -28.24 23.80 -12.23
CA VAL A 551 -28.34 25.11 -12.90
C VAL A 551 -27.23 25.26 -13.93
N ASP A 552 -27.60 25.57 -15.18
CA ASP A 552 -26.69 25.73 -16.31
C ASP A 552 -26.80 27.13 -16.95
N TYR A 553 -25.76 27.51 -17.68
CA TYR A 553 -25.79 28.66 -18.58
C TYR A 553 -25.75 28.19 -20.05
N GLY A 554 -26.83 28.45 -20.77
CA GLY A 554 -26.96 28.14 -22.19
C GLY A 554 -26.23 29.15 -23.08
N TYR A 555 -26.48 29.08 -24.39
CA TYR A 555 -26.03 30.07 -25.38
C TYR A 555 -26.97 30.02 -26.58
N TYR A 556 -27.79 31.06 -26.76
CA TYR A 556 -28.74 31.17 -27.87
C TYR A 556 -28.38 32.34 -28.81
N SER A 557 -28.65 33.60 -28.43
CA SER A 557 -28.29 34.79 -29.25
C SER A 557 -26.86 35.30 -29.10
N GLY A 558 -26.04 34.64 -28.29
CA GLY A 558 -24.63 34.97 -28.09
C GLY A 558 -24.31 36.24 -27.29
N HIS A 559 -25.31 36.88 -26.68
CA HIS A 559 -25.08 38.02 -25.79
C HIS A 559 -24.91 37.58 -24.32
N ALA A 560 -24.08 38.31 -23.56
CA ALA A 560 -23.76 38.04 -22.16
C ALA A 560 -24.99 38.17 -21.24
N PRO A 561 -25.42 37.13 -20.49
CA PRO A 561 -26.52 37.24 -19.53
C PRO A 561 -26.19 38.20 -18.38
N ASN A 562 -27.06 39.20 -18.20
CA ASN A 562 -26.98 40.18 -17.12
C ASN A 562 -27.71 39.73 -15.83
N THR A 563 -27.72 38.42 -15.55
CA THR A 563 -28.52 37.81 -14.47
C THR A 563 -27.85 37.84 -13.10
N LYS A 564 -28.66 37.75 -12.04
CA LYS A 564 -28.25 37.41 -10.67
C LYS A 564 -28.82 36.06 -10.25
N LEU A 565 -27.96 35.05 -10.15
CA LEU A 565 -28.32 33.70 -9.73
C LEU A 565 -28.17 33.53 -8.21
N HIS A 566 -29.24 33.08 -7.55
CA HIS A 566 -29.24 32.61 -6.16
C HIS A 566 -29.34 31.07 -6.18
N VAL A 567 -28.20 30.39 -5.97
CA VAL A 567 -27.98 28.97 -6.31
C VAL A 567 -28.87 28.00 -5.52
N GLY A 568 -29.19 28.31 -4.27
CA GLY A 568 -30.12 27.52 -3.47
C GLY A 568 -29.65 26.12 -3.11
N ASN A 569 -30.60 25.24 -2.81
CA ASN A 569 -30.32 23.85 -2.45
C ASN A 569 -30.29 22.98 -3.70
N ILE A 570 -29.19 22.24 -3.89
CA ILE A 570 -29.03 21.28 -4.98
C ILE A 570 -28.45 19.98 -4.40
N VAL A 571 -29.07 18.83 -4.67
CA VAL A 571 -28.64 17.52 -4.14
C VAL A 571 -28.29 16.60 -5.31
N VAL A 572 -27.01 16.33 -5.52
CA VAL A 572 -26.51 15.61 -6.70
C VAL A 572 -26.18 14.17 -6.31
N ASN A 573 -27.07 13.22 -6.63
CA ASN A 573 -26.97 11.81 -6.23
C ASN A 573 -26.54 10.85 -7.36
N GLY A 574 -26.70 11.24 -8.62
CA GLY A 574 -26.44 10.40 -9.80
C GLY A 574 -24.97 10.29 -10.22
N GLU A 575 -24.71 10.25 -11.54
CA GLU A 575 -23.36 10.08 -12.11
C GLU A 575 -23.06 11.04 -13.28
N ASN A 576 -21.86 11.62 -13.27
CA ASN A 576 -21.35 12.59 -14.27
C ASN A 576 -22.20 13.89 -14.34
N ASN A 577 -22.75 14.33 -13.21
CA ASN A 577 -23.63 15.50 -13.10
C ASN A 577 -22.89 16.76 -12.63
N TYR A 578 -23.52 17.92 -12.85
CA TYR A 578 -23.06 19.21 -12.35
C TYR A 578 -24.13 19.84 -11.43
N GLY A 579 -23.73 20.43 -10.31
CA GLY A 579 -24.63 21.23 -9.45
C GLY A 579 -24.92 22.58 -10.11
N LEU A 580 -23.87 23.40 -10.23
CA LEU A 580 -23.84 24.65 -11.00
C LEU A 580 -22.77 24.55 -12.09
N ARG A 581 -23.10 24.98 -13.31
CA ARG A 581 -22.15 25.00 -14.43
C ARG A 581 -22.09 26.35 -15.15
N MET A 582 -20.88 26.91 -15.23
CA MET A 582 -20.54 28.04 -16.09
C MET A 582 -19.58 27.53 -17.18
N LYS A 583 -20.19 27.12 -18.30
CA LYS A 583 -19.57 26.54 -19.50
C LYS A 583 -18.64 27.55 -20.20
N ASN A 584 -17.76 27.06 -21.08
CA ASN A 584 -16.87 27.93 -21.84
C ASN A 584 -17.53 28.37 -23.15
N TYR A 585 -17.75 29.68 -23.30
CA TYR A 585 -18.24 30.32 -24.52
C TYR A 585 -17.27 31.40 -25.04
N HIS A 586 -16.01 31.41 -24.58
CA HIS A 586 -15.04 32.46 -24.90
C HIS A 586 -14.79 32.63 -26.40
N ALA A 587 -14.80 31.53 -27.16
CA ALA A 587 -14.58 31.55 -28.60
C ALA A 587 -15.72 32.22 -29.40
N GLN A 588 -16.90 32.36 -28.80
CA GLN A 588 -18.09 32.97 -29.41
C GLN A 588 -18.41 34.33 -28.77
N ASN A 589 -18.24 34.46 -27.45
CA ASN A 589 -18.36 35.70 -26.69
C ASN A 589 -17.31 35.72 -25.54
N PRO A 590 -16.26 36.55 -25.64
CA PRO A 590 -15.24 36.66 -24.59
C PRO A 590 -15.78 37.16 -23.24
N ASN A 591 -16.71 38.11 -23.24
CA ASN A 591 -17.27 38.78 -22.07
C ASN A 591 -18.58 38.17 -21.53
N TYR A 592 -18.83 36.89 -21.84
CA TYR A 592 -20.13 36.24 -21.61
C TYR A 592 -20.63 36.30 -20.16
N TYR A 593 -19.73 36.20 -19.17
CA TYR A 593 -20.10 36.25 -17.74
C TYR A 593 -19.81 37.59 -17.05
N ASP A 594 -19.38 38.64 -17.78
CA ASP A 594 -18.92 39.88 -17.13
C ASP A 594 -20.05 40.68 -16.44
N LYS A 595 -21.30 40.46 -16.86
CA LYS A 595 -22.52 41.04 -16.28
C LYS A 595 -23.31 40.07 -15.38
N THR A 596 -22.86 38.82 -15.26
CA THR A 596 -23.49 37.80 -14.41
C THR A 596 -23.06 37.96 -12.96
N GLU A 597 -23.97 37.77 -12.01
CA GLU A 597 -23.67 37.57 -10.58
C GLU A 597 -24.15 36.19 -10.10
N VAL A 598 -23.41 35.61 -9.14
CA VAL A 598 -23.76 34.33 -8.50
C VAL A 598 -23.65 34.45 -6.98
N THR A 599 -24.65 33.99 -6.25
CA THR A 599 -24.58 33.84 -4.79
C THR A 599 -25.06 32.48 -4.30
N GLY A 600 -24.31 31.87 -3.38
CA GLY A 600 -24.67 30.65 -2.67
C GLY A 600 -25.28 30.89 -1.28
N ALA A 601 -25.56 32.14 -0.90
CA ALA A 601 -26.03 32.49 0.44
C ALA A 601 -27.37 31.84 0.84
N ASN A 602 -28.19 31.44 -0.14
CA ASN A 602 -29.55 30.93 0.06
C ASN A 602 -29.68 29.39 0.10
N GLY A 603 -28.59 28.62 0.01
CA GLY A 603 -28.66 27.16 0.11
C GLY A 603 -27.32 26.46 -0.15
N VAL A 604 -27.33 25.12 -0.16
CA VAL A 604 -26.10 24.31 -0.24
C VAL A 604 -26.18 23.29 -1.38
N ILE A 605 -25.12 23.20 -2.19
CA ILE A 605 -24.92 22.08 -3.13
C ILE A 605 -24.34 20.88 -2.36
N LYS A 606 -25.07 19.77 -2.29
CA LYS A 606 -24.63 18.50 -1.70
C LYS A 606 -24.23 17.54 -2.81
N VAL A 607 -22.93 17.29 -2.97
CA VAL A 607 -22.37 16.46 -4.05
C VAL A 607 -22.19 15.03 -3.55
N ASN A 608 -23.24 14.22 -3.69
CA ASN A 608 -23.24 12.78 -3.43
C ASN A 608 -22.94 12.02 -4.75
N GLY A 609 -23.35 10.75 -4.86
CA GLY A 609 -23.23 9.99 -6.10
C GLY A 609 -21.79 9.70 -6.50
N LYS A 610 -21.49 9.73 -7.81
CA LYS A 610 -20.14 9.49 -8.35
C LYS A 610 -19.78 10.41 -9.52
N LYS A 611 -18.50 10.80 -9.64
CA LYS A 611 -17.98 11.63 -10.76
C LYS A 611 -18.73 12.96 -10.98
N ASN A 612 -19.38 13.46 -9.93
CA ASN A 612 -20.17 14.68 -9.96
C ASN A 612 -19.30 15.90 -9.62
N VAL A 613 -19.67 17.07 -10.15
CA VAL A 613 -19.01 18.36 -9.89
C VAL A 613 -19.99 19.31 -9.21
N GLY A 614 -19.62 19.89 -8.08
CA GLY A 614 -20.47 20.85 -7.36
C GLY A 614 -20.63 22.17 -8.12
N VAL A 615 -19.51 22.86 -8.33
CA VAL A 615 -19.41 24.10 -9.12
C VAL A 615 -18.33 23.95 -10.19
N TYR A 616 -18.69 24.23 -11.45
CA TYR A 616 -17.78 24.22 -12.59
C TYR A 616 -17.66 25.62 -13.21
N VAL A 617 -16.42 26.12 -13.34
CA VAL A 617 -16.12 27.44 -13.94
C VAL A 617 -15.08 27.26 -15.05
N ALA A 618 -15.49 27.44 -16.30
CA ALA A 618 -14.62 27.28 -17.47
C ALA A 618 -14.33 28.57 -18.26
N GLN A 619 -14.91 29.70 -17.85
CA GLN A 619 -14.62 31.02 -18.43
C GLN A 619 -14.57 32.09 -17.32
N GLY A 620 -15.68 32.34 -16.64
CA GLY A 620 -15.78 33.41 -15.65
C GLY A 620 -15.62 34.80 -16.28
N LYS A 621 -15.22 35.80 -15.48
CA LYS A 621 -14.97 37.17 -15.96
C LYS A 621 -13.71 37.27 -16.84
N THR A 622 -13.73 38.19 -17.80
CA THR A 622 -12.59 38.49 -18.70
C THR A 622 -11.38 39.08 -17.99
N THR A 623 -11.60 39.78 -16.89
CA THR A 623 -10.62 40.66 -16.23
C THR A 623 -10.67 40.48 -14.71
N GLY A 624 -9.50 40.60 -14.07
CA GLY A 624 -9.35 40.34 -12.63
C GLY A 624 -9.52 38.85 -12.29
N ASP A 625 -9.92 38.56 -11.05
CA ASP A 625 -10.30 37.21 -10.60
C ASP A 625 -11.54 36.73 -11.39
N PRO A 626 -11.48 35.61 -12.14
CA PRO A 626 -12.60 35.12 -12.95
C PRO A 626 -13.88 34.81 -12.16
N ALA A 627 -13.80 34.65 -10.84
CA ALA A 627 -14.92 34.42 -9.93
C ALA A 627 -15.21 35.62 -9.01
N SER A 628 -14.70 36.81 -9.33
CA SER A 628 -14.98 38.06 -8.57
C SER A 628 -16.47 38.46 -8.52
N ASN A 629 -17.31 37.86 -9.36
CA ASN A 629 -18.77 37.98 -9.37
C ASN A 629 -19.50 36.86 -8.59
N MET A 630 -18.76 36.02 -7.85
CA MET A 630 -19.31 34.92 -7.06
C MET A 630 -19.18 35.22 -5.56
N SER A 631 -20.25 34.95 -4.80
CA SER A 631 -20.30 35.20 -3.36
C SER A 631 -20.88 34.01 -2.59
N ALA A 632 -20.39 33.79 -1.37
CA ALA A 632 -20.95 32.84 -0.40
C ALA A 632 -21.27 31.44 -0.95
N LEU A 633 -20.47 30.89 -1.86
CA LEU A 633 -20.67 29.56 -2.45
C LEU A 633 -20.61 28.46 -1.38
N GLN A 634 -21.58 27.55 -1.39
CA GLN A 634 -21.70 26.46 -0.42
C GLN A 634 -21.76 25.10 -1.13
N VAL A 635 -20.78 24.25 -0.87
CA VAL A 635 -20.61 22.93 -1.49
C VAL A 635 -20.13 21.91 -0.46
N LEU A 636 -20.95 20.89 -0.17
CA LEU A 636 -20.58 19.77 0.69
C LEU A 636 -20.33 18.52 -0.17
N VAL A 637 -19.09 18.05 -0.18
CA VAL A 637 -18.65 16.91 -1.01
C VAL A 637 -18.70 15.61 -0.23
N SER A 638 -19.46 14.66 -0.77
CA SER A 638 -19.64 13.30 -0.27
C SER A 638 -19.35 12.31 -1.42
N GLY A 639 -19.73 11.04 -1.27
CA GLY A 639 -19.74 10.06 -2.37
C GLY A 639 -18.36 9.72 -2.96
N GLU A 640 -18.36 9.13 -4.16
CA GLU A 640 -17.17 8.51 -4.75
C GLU A 640 -16.61 9.27 -5.96
N ASN A 641 -15.37 9.75 -5.84
CA ASN A 641 -14.65 10.42 -6.92
C ASN A 641 -15.39 11.67 -7.45
N ASN A 642 -15.88 12.51 -6.54
CA ASN A 642 -16.56 13.76 -6.83
C ASN A 642 -15.62 14.97 -6.71
N ILE A 643 -16.00 16.12 -7.27
CA ILE A 643 -15.26 17.38 -7.15
C ILE A 643 -16.18 18.46 -6.55
N GLY A 644 -15.71 19.19 -5.53
CA GLY A 644 -16.45 20.33 -4.97
C GLY A 644 -16.48 21.53 -5.91
N PHE A 645 -15.31 22.10 -6.18
CA PHE A 645 -15.12 23.19 -7.15
C PHE A 645 -14.09 22.80 -8.21
N LEU A 646 -14.42 22.99 -9.48
CA LEU A 646 -13.53 22.75 -10.61
C LEU A 646 -13.35 24.01 -11.46
N ARG A 647 -12.10 24.50 -11.55
CA ARG A 647 -11.69 25.43 -12.60
C ARG A 647 -11.27 24.66 -13.86
N SER A 648 -11.79 25.08 -15.01
CA SER A 648 -11.46 24.59 -16.35
C SER A 648 -11.19 25.79 -17.27
N GLY A 649 -10.95 25.56 -18.57
CA GLY A 649 -10.75 26.64 -19.54
C GLY A 649 -10.14 26.19 -20.86
N SER A 650 -9.82 27.17 -21.71
CA SER A 650 -9.14 27.00 -23.00
C SER A 650 -8.14 28.14 -23.24
N THR A 651 -7.39 28.06 -24.33
CA THR A 651 -6.68 29.23 -24.88
C THR A 651 -7.60 30.45 -24.94
N GLY A 652 -7.07 31.62 -24.57
CA GLY A 652 -7.78 32.91 -24.58
C GLY A 652 -8.69 33.20 -23.37
N VAL A 653 -9.14 32.17 -22.64
CA VAL A 653 -9.86 32.35 -21.37
C VAL A 653 -8.97 33.06 -20.35
N ASN A 654 -9.55 33.93 -19.53
CA ASN A 654 -8.84 34.62 -18.45
C ASN A 654 -8.12 33.61 -17.54
N SER A 655 -6.78 33.69 -17.54
CA SER A 655 -5.89 32.78 -16.81
C SER A 655 -5.51 33.28 -15.41
N ALA A 656 -5.88 34.51 -15.05
CA ALA A 656 -5.62 35.10 -13.72
C ALA A 656 -6.20 34.23 -12.59
N ALA A 657 -5.60 34.28 -11.40
CA ALA A 657 -5.95 33.40 -10.29
C ALA A 657 -7.40 33.62 -9.80
N ILE A 658 -8.10 32.51 -9.54
CA ILE A 658 -9.34 32.53 -8.74
C ILE A 658 -8.94 32.41 -7.27
N THR A 659 -9.31 33.38 -6.44
CA THR A 659 -9.04 33.32 -4.98
C THR A 659 -10.30 32.92 -4.24
N LEU A 660 -10.36 31.70 -3.72
CA LEU A 660 -11.47 31.19 -2.91
C LEU A 660 -11.28 31.60 -1.44
N ASP A 661 -11.76 32.79 -1.14
CA ASP A 661 -11.70 33.47 0.17
C ASP A 661 -13.04 33.38 0.94
N SER A 662 -13.13 34.04 2.11
CA SER A 662 -14.33 34.09 2.96
C SER A 662 -15.50 34.90 2.41
N THR A 663 -15.29 35.72 1.37
CA THR A 663 -16.37 36.42 0.64
C THR A 663 -16.95 35.51 -0.43
N LYS A 664 -16.10 34.75 -1.13
CA LYS A 664 -16.51 33.81 -2.18
C LYS A 664 -17.04 32.48 -1.65
N LEU A 665 -16.61 32.02 -0.47
CA LEU A 665 -17.04 30.76 0.16
C LEU A 665 -17.93 30.98 1.39
N GLY A 666 -19.15 30.44 1.36
CA GLY A 666 -20.08 30.45 2.50
C GLY A 666 -19.62 29.52 3.64
N THR A 667 -20.42 29.35 4.70
CA THR A 667 -20.04 28.51 5.84
C THR A 667 -19.95 27.03 5.46
N ASN A 668 -20.92 26.51 4.70
CA ASN A 668 -21.01 25.10 4.30
C ASN A 668 -20.21 24.80 3.00
N PHE A 669 -18.88 24.90 3.04
CA PHE A 669 -18.00 24.46 1.96
C PHE A 669 -16.97 23.47 2.52
N GLY A 670 -16.87 22.24 1.99
CA GLY A 670 -15.95 21.23 2.53
C GLY A 670 -16.26 19.78 2.16
N LEU A 671 -15.45 18.84 2.67
CA LEU A 671 -15.77 17.40 2.65
C LEU A 671 -16.74 17.04 3.78
N VAL A 672 -17.57 16.01 3.57
CA VAL A 672 -18.44 15.44 4.61
C VAL A 672 -17.74 14.27 5.30
N GLU A 673 -17.61 14.32 6.63
CA GLU A 673 -16.93 13.28 7.40
C GLU A 673 -17.75 11.98 7.51
N ASN A 674 -17.66 11.13 6.49
CA ASN A 674 -18.22 9.78 6.48
C ASN A 674 -17.44 8.82 5.56
N ALA A 675 -17.61 7.51 5.77
CA ALA A 675 -16.88 6.47 5.03
C ALA A 675 -17.34 6.28 3.56
N ALA A 676 -18.49 6.84 3.17
CA ALA A 676 -18.95 6.84 1.79
C ALA A 676 -18.29 7.96 0.94
N THR A 677 -17.69 8.96 1.60
CA THR A 677 -16.90 10.03 0.99
C THR A 677 -15.49 9.50 0.74
N LYS A 678 -15.17 9.15 -0.51
CA LYS A 678 -13.92 8.45 -0.88
C LYS A 678 -13.45 8.87 -2.27
N LYS A 679 -12.13 8.95 -2.47
CA LYS A 679 -11.49 9.42 -3.73
C LYS A 679 -11.94 10.81 -4.22
N SER A 680 -12.70 11.55 -3.43
CA SER A 680 -13.27 12.84 -3.82
C SER A 680 -12.31 13.98 -3.52
N THR A 681 -12.40 15.05 -4.31
CA THR A 681 -11.51 16.21 -4.27
C THR A 681 -12.29 17.46 -3.88
N LEU A 682 -11.82 18.26 -2.92
CA LEU A 682 -12.53 19.48 -2.55
C LEU A 682 -12.42 20.55 -3.64
N ILE A 683 -11.20 20.92 -4.05
CA ILE A 683 -10.94 21.91 -5.10
C ILE A 683 -9.94 21.34 -6.12
N ARG A 684 -10.27 21.48 -7.40
CA ARG A 684 -9.40 21.14 -8.52
C ARG A 684 -9.25 22.30 -9.51
N SER A 685 -8.06 22.43 -10.10
CA SER A 685 -7.86 23.24 -11.30
C SER A 685 -7.28 22.40 -12.43
N ASP A 686 -7.90 22.49 -13.61
CA ASP A 686 -7.41 21.95 -14.88
C ASP A 686 -6.79 23.03 -15.79
N PHE A 687 -6.97 24.32 -15.45
CA PHE A 687 -6.50 25.47 -16.24
C PHE A 687 -6.37 26.69 -15.33
N GLY A 688 -5.21 27.37 -15.33
CA GLY A 688 -4.97 28.54 -14.48
C GLY A 688 -4.93 28.22 -12.98
N GLU A 689 -4.74 29.23 -12.13
CA GLU A 689 -4.55 29.04 -10.69
C GLU A 689 -5.87 29.12 -9.88
N VAL A 690 -6.05 28.23 -8.90
CA VAL A 690 -7.02 28.40 -7.82
C VAL A 690 -6.27 28.52 -6.49
N ILE A 691 -6.33 29.70 -5.88
CA ILE A 691 -5.78 29.98 -4.56
C ILE A 691 -6.89 29.72 -3.53
N LEU A 692 -6.64 28.86 -2.54
CA LEU A 692 -7.53 28.66 -1.40
C LEU A 692 -7.04 29.47 -0.20
N ASP A 693 -7.91 30.36 0.29
CA ASP A 693 -7.69 31.21 1.45
C ASP A 693 -8.66 30.85 2.58
N ARG A 694 -8.52 29.63 3.12
CA ARG A 694 -9.37 29.12 4.21
C ARG A 694 -8.75 27.99 5.02
N ALA A 695 -8.95 28.03 6.33
CA ALA A 695 -8.61 26.94 7.24
C ALA A 695 -9.68 25.82 7.22
N TYR A 696 -9.26 24.58 7.49
CA TYR A 696 -10.12 23.39 7.53
C TYR A 696 -9.66 22.39 8.59
N SER A 697 -10.61 21.72 9.26
CA SER A 697 -10.32 20.55 10.10
C SER A 697 -11.36 19.45 9.90
N TRP A 698 -10.89 18.21 9.73
CA TRP A 698 -11.69 16.97 9.68
C TRP A 698 -11.03 15.90 10.55
N GLU A 699 -11.21 16.01 11.86
CA GLU A 699 -10.46 15.22 12.87
C GLU A 699 -11.21 13.99 13.42
N SER A 700 -12.41 13.67 12.89
CA SER A 700 -13.20 12.52 13.37
C SER A 700 -12.53 11.16 13.14
N GLY A 701 -11.80 11.00 12.02
CA GLY A 701 -11.32 9.71 11.56
C GLY A 701 -12.30 8.91 10.69
N THR A 702 -13.50 9.43 10.40
CA THR A 702 -14.56 8.68 9.69
C THR A 702 -14.52 8.83 8.16
N LEU A 703 -13.74 9.78 7.63
CA LEU A 703 -13.56 9.99 6.19
C LEU A 703 -13.05 8.71 5.49
N GLY A 704 -13.66 8.40 4.35
CA GLY A 704 -13.26 7.29 3.50
C GLY A 704 -11.89 7.47 2.83
N GLU A 705 -11.39 6.42 2.20
CA GLU A 705 -10.02 6.33 1.67
C GLU A 705 -9.82 7.14 0.37
N GLY A 706 -8.65 7.76 0.22
CA GLY A 706 -8.13 8.36 -1.01
C GLY A 706 -8.66 9.76 -1.35
N ASN A 707 -9.35 10.44 -0.43
CA ASN A 707 -9.80 11.81 -0.67
C ASN A 707 -8.61 12.78 -0.81
N THR A 708 -8.80 13.84 -1.60
CA THR A 708 -7.77 14.85 -1.90
C THR A 708 -8.24 16.24 -1.45
N PHE A 709 -7.37 17.00 -0.78
CA PHE A 709 -7.69 18.39 -0.39
C PHE A 709 -7.57 19.35 -1.59
N LEU A 710 -6.41 19.42 -2.24
CA LEU A 710 -6.18 20.25 -3.44
C LEU A 710 -5.55 19.46 -4.60
N GLN A 711 -6.03 19.68 -5.83
CA GLN A 711 -5.58 18.94 -7.01
C GLN A 711 -5.35 19.84 -8.24
N ALA A 712 -4.18 19.71 -8.87
CA ALA A 712 -3.89 20.29 -10.18
C ALA A 712 -3.86 19.18 -11.25
N GLY A 713 -4.72 19.29 -12.26
CA GLY A 713 -4.74 18.45 -13.45
C GLY A 713 -4.36 19.23 -14.71
N LYS A 714 -4.09 18.54 -15.82
CA LYS A 714 -3.76 19.14 -17.13
C LYS A 714 -2.64 20.19 -17.00
N THR A 715 -2.96 21.48 -17.17
CA THR A 715 -2.06 22.63 -17.01
C THR A 715 -2.53 23.60 -15.91
N GLY A 716 -3.47 23.16 -15.06
CA GLY A 716 -3.98 23.93 -13.94
C GLY A 716 -3.00 24.07 -12.80
N SER A 717 -3.29 24.99 -11.88
CA SER A 717 -2.52 25.19 -10.65
C SER A 717 -3.42 25.33 -9.44
N VAL A 718 -2.96 24.86 -8.27
CA VAL A 718 -3.65 25.05 -6.98
C VAL A 718 -2.66 25.52 -5.91
N THR A 719 -3.07 26.51 -5.11
CA THR A 719 -2.21 27.11 -4.09
C THR A 719 -2.93 27.21 -2.76
N TYR A 720 -2.31 26.70 -1.68
CA TYR A 720 -2.80 26.91 -0.32
C TYR A 720 -2.14 28.16 0.28
N LYS A 721 -2.94 29.18 0.61
CA LYS A 721 -2.41 30.50 1.00
C LYS A 721 -1.83 30.49 2.42
N ALA A 722 -0.74 31.23 2.61
CA ALA A 722 -0.07 31.40 3.90
C ALA A 722 -1.01 31.91 4.99
N GLY A 723 -0.74 31.53 6.25
CA GLY A 723 -1.58 31.81 7.41
C GLY A 723 -2.70 30.80 7.64
N ASN A 724 -3.16 30.09 6.61
CA ASN A 724 -4.19 29.07 6.75
C ASN A 724 -3.65 27.72 7.26
N ILE A 725 -4.49 26.99 7.99
CA ILE A 725 -4.19 25.70 8.61
C ILE A 725 -5.22 24.66 8.14
N PHE A 726 -4.72 23.55 7.60
CA PHE A 726 -5.47 22.35 7.25
C PHE A 726 -5.09 21.21 8.21
N LYS A 727 -6.10 20.55 8.79
CA LYS A 727 -5.95 19.33 9.59
C LYS A 727 -6.88 18.23 9.10
N VAL A 728 -6.41 16.99 9.06
CA VAL A 728 -7.25 15.82 8.78
C VAL A 728 -6.80 14.58 9.54
N LYS A 729 -7.78 13.79 9.98
CA LYS A 729 -7.65 12.41 10.43
C LYS A 729 -8.53 11.54 9.54
N ALA A 730 -7.91 10.66 8.74
CA ALA A 730 -8.60 9.78 7.81
C ALA A 730 -7.78 8.51 7.59
N LYS A 731 -8.39 7.40 7.14
CA LYS A 731 -7.63 6.16 6.96
C LYS A 731 -6.61 6.22 5.82
N GLU A 732 -6.90 6.95 4.74
CA GLU A 732 -5.95 7.27 3.64
C GLU A 732 -6.37 8.60 3.01
N PHE A 733 -5.44 9.55 2.86
CA PHE A 733 -5.71 10.91 2.38
C PHE A 733 -4.53 11.51 1.62
N TYR A 734 -4.80 12.38 0.65
CA TYR A 734 -3.78 13.09 -0.14
C TYR A 734 -3.92 14.62 0.06
N GLY A 735 -2.87 15.28 0.55
CA GLY A 735 -2.88 16.72 0.83
C GLY A 735 -2.97 17.56 -0.45
N MET A 736 -1.88 17.59 -1.22
CA MET A 736 -1.83 18.32 -2.50
C MET A 736 -1.28 17.43 -3.62
N THR A 737 -1.93 17.43 -4.77
CA THR A 737 -1.59 16.54 -5.91
C THR A 737 -1.43 17.33 -7.21
N ALA A 738 -0.45 16.98 -8.04
CA ALA A 738 -0.21 17.58 -9.34
C ALA A 738 0.05 16.51 -10.43
N GLY A 739 -0.71 16.57 -11.52
CA GLY A 739 -0.74 15.54 -12.56
C GLY A 739 -1.78 14.45 -12.28
N ASN A 740 -2.08 13.62 -13.27
CA ASN A 740 -3.18 12.65 -13.22
C ASN A 740 -2.81 11.25 -12.73
N PHE A 741 -1.53 10.89 -12.65
CA PHE A 741 -1.04 9.59 -12.19
C PHE A 741 -1.57 8.40 -13.02
N GLU A 742 -1.98 8.63 -14.27
CA GLU A 742 -2.43 7.58 -15.17
C GLU A 742 -1.26 7.06 -16.02
N GLU A 743 -1.19 5.74 -16.25
CA GLU A 743 -0.11 5.16 -17.08
C GLU A 743 -0.22 5.53 -18.55
N LYS A 744 -1.44 5.84 -18.99
CA LYS A 744 -1.79 6.27 -20.34
C LYS A 744 -2.39 7.67 -20.24
N ASN A 745 -2.04 8.54 -21.19
CA ASN A 745 -2.51 9.94 -21.23
C ASN A 745 -2.04 10.79 -20.02
N LYS A 746 -0.75 10.69 -19.66
CA LYS A 746 -0.15 11.57 -18.63
C LYS A 746 -0.32 13.05 -18.98
N THR A 747 -0.62 13.86 -17.97
CA THR A 747 -0.70 15.32 -18.05
C THR A 747 0.66 15.95 -17.71
N SER A 748 0.89 17.19 -18.14
CA SER A 748 2.17 17.90 -17.97
C SER A 748 1.92 19.38 -17.73
N GLY A 749 2.70 19.99 -16.84
CA GLY A 749 2.60 21.41 -16.47
C GLY A 749 1.68 21.73 -15.29
N ALA A 750 0.99 20.74 -14.70
CA ALA A 750 0.18 20.97 -13.50
C ALA A 750 1.07 21.34 -12.29
N THR A 751 0.64 22.29 -11.46
CA THR A 751 1.41 22.75 -10.28
C THR A 751 0.57 22.82 -9.00
N ALA A 752 1.06 22.27 -7.89
CA ALA A 752 0.44 22.41 -6.58
C ALA A 752 1.39 23.02 -5.54
N THR A 753 0.99 24.13 -4.89
CA THR A 753 1.86 24.95 -4.02
C THR A 753 1.29 25.07 -2.61
N ASN A 754 2.01 24.60 -1.59
CA ASN A 754 1.71 24.91 -0.20
C ASN A 754 2.48 26.13 0.31
N ASN A 755 1.77 27.16 0.77
CA ASN A 755 2.32 28.25 1.58
C ASN A 755 1.76 28.29 3.02
N GLY A 756 0.75 27.46 3.32
CA GLY A 756 0.11 27.33 4.64
C GLY A 756 0.64 26.15 5.46
N THR A 757 -0.19 25.64 6.37
CA THR A 757 0.12 24.45 7.19
C THR A 757 -0.81 23.29 6.82
N LEU A 758 -0.27 22.12 6.50
CA LEU A 758 -1.03 20.87 6.33
C LEU A 758 -0.60 19.85 7.39
N GLU A 759 -1.54 19.37 8.20
CA GLU A 759 -1.36 18.27 9.15
C GLU A 759 -2.27 17.08 8.79
N ILE A 760 -1.68 15.93 8.48
CA ILE A 760 -2.39 14.74 8.00
C ILE A 760 -2.08 13.55 8.92
N THR A 761 -3.09 13.00 9.59
CA THR A 761 -2.97 11.76 10.38
C THR A 761 -3.71 10.63 9.65
N GLY A 762 -3.02 9.57 9.25
CA GLY A 762 -3.64 8.44 8.53
C GLY A 762 -2.69 7.32 8.11
N GLU A 763 -3.22 6.21 7.61
CA GLU A 763 -2.41 5.18 6.97
C GLU A 763 -2.20 5.50 5.48
N LYS A 764 -1.07 5.12 4.88
CA LYS A 764 -0.74 5.33 3.45
C LYS A 764 -0.76 6.80 2.96
N SER A 765 -1.20 7.75 3.78
CA SER A 765 -1.49 9.13 3.40
C SER A 765 -0.24 9.87 2.91
N ILE A 766 -0.46 10.83 2.00
CA ILE A 766 0.62 11.56 1.33
C ILE A 766 0.43 13.07 1.51
N ALA A 767 1.48 13.79 1.96
CA ALA A 767 1.40 15.23 2.13
C ALA A 767 1.37 15.96 0.78
N MET A 768 2.32 15.66 -0.11
CA MET A 768 2.31 16.15 -1.50
C MET A 768 2.76 15.08 -2.50
N ALA A 769 2.13 15.04 -3.67
CA ALA A 769 2.50 14.16 -4.77
C ALA A 769 2.55 14.88 -6.13
N ALA A 770 3.56 14.57 -6.95
CA ALA A 770 3.62 14.96 -8.37
C ALA A 770 3.90 13.76 -9.29
N ASP A 771 3.15 13.71 -10.38
CA ASP A 771 3.40 12.84 -11.54
C ASP A 771 4.52 13.41 -12.44
N GLU A 772 5.00 12.64 -13.40
CA GLU A 772 6.05 13.04 -14.35
C GLU A 772 5.69 14.35 -15.07
N ASN A 773 6.66 15.26 -15.20
CA ASN A 773 6.49 16.59 -15.82
C ASN A 773 5.49 17.54 -15.11
N ASN A 774 5.07 17.22 -13.88
CA ASN A 774 4.26 18.09 -13.02
C ASN A 774 5.07 18.58 -11.80
N THR A 775 4.57 19.59 -11.10
CA THR A 775 5.34 20.30 -10.05
C THR A 775 4.61 20.39 -8.71
N ILE A 776 5.33 20.13 -7.61
CA ILE A 776 4.89 20.42 -6.24
C ILE A 776 5.86 21.37 -5.54
N LYS A 777 5.33 22.34 -4.78
CA LYS A 777 6.11 23.37 -4.09
C LYS A 777 5.68 23.49 -2.63
N ASN A 778 6.64 23.61 -1.71
CA ASN A 778 6.37 23.88 -0.30
C ASN A 778 7.18 25.09 0.20
N THR A 779 6.52 26.13 0.68
CA THR A 779 7.13 27.23 1.45
C THR A 779 6.63 27.27 2.90
N GLY A 780 5.50 26.60 3.18
CA GLY A 780 4.90 26.49 4.51
C GLY A 780 5.32 25.21 5.26
N THR A 781 4.40 24.72 6.09
CA THR A 781 4.59 23.51 6.91
C THR A 781 3.79 22.33 6.36
N LEU A 782 4.45 21.18 6.22
CA LEU A 782 3.85 19.88 5.95
C LEU A 782 4.12 18.95 7.13
N LYS A 783 3.10 18.23 7.59
CA LYS A 783 3.19 17.21 8.62
C LYS A 783 2.30 16.02 8.24
N VAL A 784 2.88 14.82 8.16
CA VAL A 784 2.13 13.60 7.91
C VAL A 784 2.57 12.48 8.85
N THR A 785 1.60 11.86 9.53
CA THR A 785 1.85 10.88 10.60
C THR A 785 0.95 9.65 10.45
N GLY A 786 1.54 8.46 10.62
CA GLY A 786 0.82 7.18 10.61
C GLY A 786 1.47 6.10 9.75
N LYS A 787 0.80 4.95 9.65
CA LYS A 787 1.36 3.71 9.10
C LYS A 787 1.48 3.74 7.58
N LYS A 788 2.67 3.46 7.02
CA LYS A 788 2.97 3.52 5.57
C LYS A 788 2.75 4.91 4.93
N THR A 789 2.71 5.98 5.72
CA THR A 789 2.61 7.35 5.19
C THR A 789 3.79 7.68 4.27
N THR A 790 3.58 8.60 3.33
CA THR A 790 4.64 9.19 2.52
C THR A 790 4.68 10.70 2.73
N GLY A 791 5.84 11.28 3.00
CA GLY A 791 5.98 12.74 3.03
C GLY A 791 5.75 13.33 1.64
N ILE A 792 6.71 13.08 0.75
CA ILE A 792 6.69 13.56 -0.63
C ILE A 792 6.82 12.37 -1.60
N TYR A 793 5.88 12.25 -2.54
CA TYR A 793 5.95 11.30 -3.65
C TYR A 793 6.20 12.06 -4.97
N ASN A 794 7.44 12.05 -5.48
CA ASN A 794 7.81 12.88 -6.64
C ASN A 794 8.29 12.05 -7.84
N LEU A 795 7.52 12.06 -8.93
CA LEU A 795 7.97 11.64 -10.26
C LEU A 795 8.35 12.84 -11.15
N GLY A 796 7.87 14.04 -10.81
CA GLY A 796 8.14 15.31 -11.51
C GLY A 796 9.16 16.18 -10.79
N THR A 797 8.78 17.42 -10.46
CA THR A 797 9.62 18.36 -9.70
C THR A 797 9.03 18.67 -8.33
N PHE A 798 9.84 18.51 -7.27
CA PHE A 798 9.54 19.04 -5.94
C PHE A 798 10.54 20.13 -5.54
N THR A 799 10.03 21.22 -4.98
CA THR A 799 10.85 22.28 -4.39
C THR A 799 10.30 22.67 -3.02
N GLN A 800 11.09 22.45 -1.96
CA GLN A 800 10.89 23.10 -0.68
C GLN A 800 11.83 24.32 -0.57
N SER A 801 11.28 25.51 -0.33
CA SER A 801 12.04 26.77 -0.33
C SER A 801 11.59 27.75 0.77
N GLY A 802 12.50 28.65 1.17
CA GLY A 802 12.29 29.60 2.28
C GLY A 802 12.73 29.03 3.64
N ALA A 803 13.28 29.88 4.50
CA ALA A 803 13.93 29.47 5.75
C ALA A 803 12.96 28.82 6.77
N THR A 804 11.70 29.25 6.77
CA THR A 804 10.62 28.75 7.63
C THR A 804 9.92 27.50 7.11
N SER A 805 10.25 27.04 5.89
CA SER A 805 9.60 25.86 5.30
C SER A 805 9.97 24.58 6.06
N LYS A 806 8.98 23.73 6.28
CA LYS A 806 9.09 22.59 7.20
C LYS A 806 8.40 21.35 6.65
N LEU A 807 9.04 20.19 6.82
CA LEU A 807 8.47 18.87 6.60
C LEU A 807 8.64 17.99 7.85
N GLU A 808 7.54 17.41 8.36
CA GLU A 808 7.53 16.37 9.39
C GLU A 808 6.89 15.09 8.83
N VAL A 809 7.58 13.94 8.96
CA VAL A 809 7.07 12.63 8.54
C VAL A 809 7.32 11.60 9.63
N SER A 810 6.31 10.84 10.05
CA SER A 810 6.50 9.75 11.02
C SER A 810 5.51 8.60 10.96
N GLY A 811 5.93 7.44 11.48
CA GLY A 811 5.06 6.27 11.71
C GLY A 811 5.70 4.92 11.38
N GLU A 812 4.95 3.85 11.57
CA GLU A 812 5.39 2.49 11.18
C GLU A 812 5.50 2.37 9.66
N LYS A 813 6.66 1.95 9.14
CA LYS A 813 6.91 1.76 7.70
C LYS A 813 6.67 3.02 6.85
N SER A 814 6.80 4.21 7.43
CA SER A 814 6.68 5.50 6.74
C SER A 814 7.86 5.75 5.78
N LEU A 815 7.61 6.50 4.71
CA LEU A 815 8.59 6.90 3.69
C LEU A 815 8.71 8.44 3.68
N GLY A 816 9.87 8.98 4.06
CA GLY A 816 10.08 10.43 4.12
C GLY A 816 9.97 11.10 2.76
N LEU A 817 10.92 10.79 1.88
CA LEU A 817 10.99 11.31 0.51
C LEU A 817 11.14 10.15 -0.48
N TYR A 818 10.27 10.12 -1.50
CA TYR A 818 10.42 9.27 -2.68
C TYR A 818 10.61 10.11 -3.93
N ASN A 819 11.64 9.79 -4.73
CA ASN A 819 12.00 10.58 -5.89
C ASN A 819 12.38 9.74 -7.12
N LYS A 820 11.78 10.06 -8.27
CA LYS A 820 12.22 9.65 -9.60
C LYS A 820 12.57 10.82 -10.53
N GLY A 821 12.13 12.03 -10.18
CA GLY A 821 12.46 13.26 -10.88
C GLY A 821 13.47 14.12 -10.12
N THR A 822 13.16 15.40 -9.92
CA THR A 822 14.05 16.37 -9.26
C THR A 822 13.48 16.86 -7.94
N MET A 823 14.27 16.84 -6.86
CA MET A 823 13.97 17.51 -5.59
C MET A 823 14.99 18.60 -5.26
N THR A 824 14.51 19.78 -4.86
CA THR A 824 15.31 20.82 -4.18
C THR A 824 14.78 21.01 -2.75
N LEU A 825 15.68 20.97 -1.75
CA LEU A 825 15.34 20.98 -0.33
C LEU A 825 16.02 22.14 0.41
N ALA A 826 15.24 23.00 1.05
CA ALA A 826 15.69 24.06 1.96
C ALA A 826 14.79 24.14 3.20
N GLY A 827 15.14 24.99 4.17
CA GLY A 827 14.43 25.09 5.45
C GLY A 827 14.75 23.92 6.37
N THR A 828 13.73 23.18 6.83
CA THR A 828 13.85 22.07 7.79
C THR A 828 13.10 20.83 7.32
N ALA A 829 13.64 19.63 7.58
CA ALA A 829 12.94 18.36 7.45
C ALA A 829 13.28 17.39 8.58
N THR A 830 12.26 16.87 9.25
CA THR A 830 12.37 15.84 10.30
C THR A 830 11.57 14.60 9.88
N ILE A 831 12.29 13.55 9.50
CA ILE A 831 11.74 12.27 9.07
C ILE A 831 12.09 11.24 10.15
N SER A 832 11.08 10.65 10.80
CA SER A 832 11.26 9.79 11.97
C SER A 832 10.25 8.64 11.98
N GLY A 833 10.63 7.51 11.39
CA GLY A 833 9.77 6.32 11.27
C GLY A 833 10.29 5.09 12.03
N THR A 834 9.46 4.05 12.11
CA THR A 834 9.79 2.80 12.82
C THR A 834 9.43 1.53 12.05
N LYS A 835 10.00 0.38 12.47
CA LYS A 835 9.63 -0.99 12.06
C LYS A 835 9.59 -1.22 10.54
N GLY A 836 10.62 -0.81 9.81
CA GLY A 836 10.69 -0.88 8.35
C GLY A 836 10.49 0.45 7.64
N ALA A 837 10.83 1.57 8.29
CA ALA A 837 10.71 2.91 7.72
C ALA A 837 11.89 3.27 6.80
N ILE A 838 11.67 4.23 5.90
CA ILE A 838 12.66 4.68 4.92
C ILE A 838 12.76 6.21 4.99
N GLY A 839 13.96 6.72 5.23
CA GLY A 839 14.19 8.17 5.25
C GLY A 839 14.04 8.81 3.87
N ILE A 840 14.96 8.46 2.96
CA ILE A 840 14.97 8.94 1.57
C ILE A 840 15.18 7.75 0.63
N PHE A 841 14.40 7.67 -0.44
CA PHE A 841 14.60 6.75 -1.56
C PHE A 841 14.54 7.53 -2.89
N SER A 842 15.69 7.63 -3.57
CA SER A 842 15.78 8.18 -4.93
C SER A 842 16.11 7.07 -5.93
N ASP A 843 15.30 6.90 -6.96
CA ASP A 843 15.45 5.86 -7.98
C ASP A 843 15.55 6.51 -9.37
N GLY A 844 16.77 6.63 -9.89
CA GLY A 844 17.10 7.46 -11.06
C GLY A 844 17.03 8.99 -10.83
N GLY A 845 16.26 9.46 -9.85
CA GLY A 845 16.05 10.89 -9.59
C GLY A 845 17.21 11.64 -8.92
N THR A 846 17.21 12.96 -9.06
CA THR A 846 18.17 13.89 -8.42
C THR A 846 17.59 14.59 -7.20
N ILE A 847 18.36 14.71 -6.11
CA ILE A 847 18.00 15.42 -4.87
C ILE A 847 19.15 16.36 -4.48
N THR A 848 18.85 17.64 -4.27
CA THR A 848 19.81 18.65 -3.77
C THR A 848 19.28 19.30 -2.49
N SER A 849 20.03 19.20 -1.39
CA SER A 849 19.67 19.80 -0.10
C SER A 849 20.63 20.89 0.34
N THR A 850 20.04 21.98 0.86
CA THR A 850 20.70 23.12 1.51
C THR A 850 20.34 23.21 3.01
N MET A 851 19.56 22.27 3.53
CA MET A 851 19.08 22.25 4.92
C MET A 851 20.21 22.07 5.96
N GLY A 852 21.35 21.51 5.56
CA GLY A 852 22.43 21.15 6.47
C GLY A 852 21.93 20.31 7.64
N SER A 853 22.27 20.73 8.86
CA SER A 853 21.90 20.03 10.10
C SER A 853 20.41 20.08 10.45
N ASN A 854 19.59 20.78 9.64
CA ASN A 854 18.13 20.82 9.75
C ASN A 854 17.44 19.72 8.94
N LEU A 855 18.19 18.92 8.16
CA LEU A 855 17.73 17.63 7.65
C LEU A 855 18.08 16.55 8.69
N THR A 856 17.05 16.04 9.38
CA THR A 856 17.18 14.95 10.34
C THR A 856 16.36 13.74 9.86
N ILE A 857 17.02 12.59 9.78
CA ILE A 857 16.46 11.30 9.35
C ILE A 857 16.66 10.30 10.49
N THR A 858 15.59 9.63 10.90
CA THR A 858 15.58 8.58 11.92
C THR A 858 14.76 7.38 11.46
N SER A 859 15.31 6.17 11.58
CA SER A 859 14.59 4.90 11.39
C SER A 859 14.92 3.92 12.52
N ASP A 860 13.90 3.48 13.26
CA ASP A 860 14.07 2.56 14.40
C ASP A 860 13.29 1.24 14.22
N ASP A 861 14.04 0.15 14.09
CA ASP A 861 13.56 -1.22 13.89
C ASP A 861 13.67 -2.10 15.15
N THR A 862 13.99 -1.55 16.33
CA THR A 862 14.13 -2.33 17.57
C THR A 862 12.90 -3.18 17.90
N GLY A 863 11.71 -2.75 17.49
CA GLY A 863 10.43 -3.46 17.63
C GLY A 863 9.96 -4.22 16.38
N ILE A 864 10.85 -4.66 15.48
CA ILE A 864 10.49 -5.36 14.22
C ILE A 864 10.45 -6.90 14.40
N SER A 865 9.58 -7.60 13.65
CA SER A 865 9.48 -9.07 13.71
C SER A 865 10.57 -9.75 12.88
N LYS A 866 10.98 -10.96 13.29
CA LYS A 866 11.97 -11.75 12.54
C LYS A 866 11.44 -12.12 11.14
N GLY A 867 11.98 -11.50 10.10
CA GLY A 867 11.62 -11.73 8.70
C GLY A 867 10.82 -10.58 8.05
N ASP A 868 10.44 -9.55 8.81
CA ASP A 868 9.97 -8.28 8.24
C ASP A 868 11.12 -7.57 7.49
N SER A 869 10.76 -6.75 6.49
CA SER A 869 11.70 -5.87 5.80
C SER A 869 12.20 -4.78 6.75
N LYS A 870 13.51 -4.79 7.05
CA LYS A 870 14.21 -3.74 7.79
C LYS A 870 14.16 -2.40 7.03
N GLY A 871 14.13 -1.31 7.78
CA GLY A 871 14.22 0.07 7.32
C GLY A 871 15.65 0.50 7.00
N LEU A 872 15.79 1.76 6.57
CA LEU A 872 17.06 2.39 6.21
C LEU A 872 17.00 3.93 6.25
N GLY A 873 18.17 4.57 6.28
CA GLY A 873 18.27 6.04 6.27
C GLY A 873 18.11 6.62 4.86
N VAL A 874 19.07 6.39 3.98
CA VAL A 874 19.07 6.92 2.60
C VAL A 874 19.44 5.84 1.60
N TYR A 875 18.64 5.68 0.54
CA TYR A 875 18.89 4.77 -0.57
C TYR A 875 18.88 5.53 -1.91
N ALA A 876 19.98 5.46 -2.66
CA ALA A 876 20.10 5.96 -4.02
C ALA A 876 20.26 4.78 -4.98
N ALA A 877 19.38 4.69 -5.97
CA ALA A 877 19.29 3.55 -6.88
C ALA A 877 19.32 3.97 -8.35
N LYS A 878 19.72 3.04 -9.22
CA LYS A 878 19.58 3.15 -10.69
C LYS A 878 20.07 4.49 -11.28
N GLY A 879 21.23 4.98 -10.85
CA GLY A 879 21.80 6.25 -11.34
C GLY A 879 21.29 7.53 -10.66
N ALA A 880 20.51 7.44 -9.58
CA ALA A 880 20.08 8.59 -8.78
C ALA A 880 21.27 9.39 -8.21
N ASN A 881 21.12 10.70 -8.03
CA ASN A 881 22.15 11.60 -7.51
C ASN A 881 21.62 12.40 -6.31
N VAL A 882 22.15 12.17 -5.11
CA VAL A 882 21.59 12.70 -3.84
C VAL A 882 22.65 13.48 -3.07
N THR A 883 22.46 14.80 -2.93
CA THR A 883 23.34 15.69 -2.14
C THR A 883 22.63 16.16 -0.87
N ILE A 884 23.18 15.77 0.29
CA ILE A 884 22.61 15.93 1.64
C ILE A 884 23.71 16.24 2.67
N ASN A 885 24.57 17.22 2.37
CA ASN A 885 25.67 17.65 3.22
C ASN A 885 25.19 18.16 4.60
N SER A 886 26.01 17.92 5.62
CA SER A 886 25.78 18.27 7.04
C SER A 886 24.50 17.72 7.68
N ALA A 887 23.83 16.74 7.06
CA ALA A 887 22.61 16.12 7.55
C ALA A 887 22.86 15.24 8.80
N LYS A 888 21.78 14.95 9.55
CA LYS A 888 21.79 14.03 10.70
C LYS A 888 21.01 12.77 10.32
N ILE A 889 21.67 11.61 10.31
CA ILE A 889 21.09 10.33 9.93
C ILE A 889 21.28 9.35 11.08
N ASN A 890 20.20 8.81 11.62
CA ASN A 890 20.22 7.84 12.73
C ASN A 890 19.41 6.61 12.35
N VAL A 891 20.02 5.42 12.35
CA VAL A 891 19.34 4.17 12.00
C VAL A 891 19.66 3.11 13.05
N THR A 892 18.62 2.62 13.72
CA THR A 892 18.68 1.64 14.81
C THR A 892 17.95 0.36 14.40
N GLY A 893 18.56 -0.81 14.58
CA GLY A 893 18.08 -2.12 14.13
C GLY A 893 18.09 -2.35 12.60
N GLY A 894 17.99 -1.27 11.81
CA GLY A 894 17.78 -1.25 10.37
C GLY A 894 18.89 -1.89 9.52
N SER A 895 18.62 -1.96 8.21
CA SER A 895 19.48 -2.65 7.24
C SER A 895 20.75 -1.88 6.87
N VAL A 896 20.63 -0.56 6.72
CA VAL A 896 21.73 0.30 6.32
C VAL A 896 21.51 1.76 6.74
N GLY A 897 22.59 2.46 7.08
CA GLY A 897 22.59 3.92 7.26
C GLY A 897 22.35 4.64 5.93
N ILE A 898 23.33 4.62 5.03
CA ILE A 898 23.23 5.14 3.66
C ILE A 898 23.75 4.13 2.62
N ALA A 899 23.08 4.03 1.46
CA ALA A 899 23.47 3.10 0.39
C ALA A 899 23.29 3.69 -1.02
N ALA A 900 24.30 3.50 -1.89
CA ALA A 900 24.24 3.83 -3.31
C ALA A 900 24.45 2.56 -4.16
N VAL A 901 23.43 2.17 -4.93
CA VAL A 901 23.37 0.85 -5.57
C VAL A 901 22.97 0.93 -7.05
N GLY A 902 23.79 0.33 -7.91
CA GLY A 902 23.45 0.11 -9.31
C GLY A 902 23.46 1.36 -10.19
N LYS A 903 23.06 1.17 -11.44
CA LYS A 903 23.21 2.14 -12.53
C LYS A 903 21.91 2.34 -13.31
N ASN A 904 21.77 3.47 -14.00
CA ASN A 904 20.72 3.65 -14.99
C ASN A 904 21.04 2.88 -16.29
N SER A 905 20.09 2.89 -17.24
CA SER A 905 20.26 2.33 -18.60
C SER A 905 21.41 2.96 -19.40
N SER A 906 21.85 4.16 -19.02
CA SER A 906 23.03 4.86 -19.58
C SER A 906 24.35 4.52 -18.86
N ASN A 907 24.38 3.48 -18.02
CA ASN A 907 25.57 3.01 -17.28
C ASN A 907 26.15 4.04 -16.27
N VAL A 908 25.36 5.05 -15.88
CA VAL A 908 25.69 6.00 -14.81
C VAL A 908 25.32 5.40 -13.45
N GLY A 909 26.28 5.26 -12.54
CA GLY A 909 26.06 4.74 -11.18
C GLY A 909 25.35 5.73 -10.26
N ALA A 910 24.59 5.21 -9.28
CA ALA A 910 23.97 6.03 -8.25
C ALA A 910 25.02 6.71 -7.36
N LYS A 911 24.77 7.95 -6.91
CA LYS A 911 25.69 8.75 -6.10
C LYS A 911 24.99 9.32 -4.86
N ILE A 912 25.64 9.24 -3.71
CA ILE A 912 25.29 10.03 -2.52
C ILE A 912 26.48 10.92 -2.14
N THR A 913 26.23 12.19 -1.85
CA THR A 913 27.20 13.14 -1.28
C THR A 913 26.62 13.69 0.03
N ALA A 914 27.27 13.33 1.14
CA ALA A 914 26.84 13.59 2.52
C ALA A 914 28.04 14.09 3.34
N GLN A 915 28.75 15.09 2.81
CA GLN A 915 29.94 15.67 3.42
C GLN A 915 29.60 16.39 4.72
N ASN A 916 30.47 16.31 5.73
CA ASN A 916 30.30 16.90 7.06
C ASN A 916 29.04 16.41 7.84
N SER A 917 28.35 15.37 7.34
CA SER A 917 27.15 14.81 7.96
C SER A 917 27.46 13.96 9.20
N ILE A 918 26.46 13.77 10.06
CA ILE A 918 26.53 12.85 11.21
C ILE A 918 25.70 11.61 10.86
N ILE A 919 26.37 10.46 10.80
CA ILE A 919 25.76 9.15 10.49
C ILE A 919 25.89 8.28 11.73
N THR A 920 24.77 7.95 12.39
CA THR A 920 24.70 7.02 13.50
C THR A 920 24.04 5.74 13.03
N TYR A 921 24.76 4.62 13.13
CA TYR A 921 24.22 3.30 12.79
C TYR A 921 24.43 2.33 13.95
N ASP A 922 23.32 1.79 14.45
CA ASP A 922 23.25 0.80 15.52
C ASP A 922 22.46 -0.41 15.02
N GLY A 923 23.14 -1.43 14.50
CA GLY A 923 22.44 -2.49 13.77
C GLY A 923 23.30 -3.69 13.41
N GLU A 924 22.85 -4.46 12.44
CA GLU A 924 23.53 -5.62 11.88
C GLU A 924 23.38 -5.54 10.36
N GLY A 925 24.43 -5.04 9.70
CA GLY A 925 24.42 -4.43 8.37
C GLY A 925 25.51 -3.34 8.27
N TYR A 926 25.33 -2.37 7.37
CA TYR A 926 26.34 -1.33 7.06
C TYR A 926 25.92 0.09 7.51
N ALA A 927 26.85 0.94 7.93
CA ALA A 927 26.60 2.37 8.07
C ALA A 927 26.65 3.09 6.71
N VAL A 928 27.64 2.73 5.87
CA VAL A 928 27.83 3.23 4.51
C VAL A 928 28.05 2.05 3.56
N TYR A 929 27.27 1.95 2.48
CA TYR A 929 27.32 0.82 1.54
C TYR A 929 27.26 1.23 0.07
N THR A 930 28.01 0.53 -0.78
CA THR A 930 28.04 0.75 -2.23
C THR A 930 28.03 -0.58 -2.99
N ALA A 931 27.26 -0.66 -4.07
CA ALA A 931 27.23 -1.84 -4.94
C ALA A 931 26.99 -1.46 -6.42
N ASP A 932 27.39 -2.35 -7.33
CA ASP A 932 27.12 -2.28 -8.78
C ASP A 932 27.50 -0.95 -9.45
N GLY A 933 28.60 -0.34 -8.97
CA GLY A 933 29.12 0.94 -9.47
C GLY A 933 28.46 2.19 -8.87
N GLY A 934 27.63 2.05 -7.84
CA GLY A 934 27.22 3.17 -7.00
C GLY A 934 28.40 3.73 -6.18
N GLN A 935 28.35 5.02 -5.84
CA GLN A 935 29.41 5.80 -5.20
C GLN A 935 28.88 6.59 -3.99
N ILE A 936 29.70 6.76 -2.95
CA ILE A 936 29.37 7.61 -1.80
C ILE A 936 30.54 8.53 -1.44
N ASP A 937 30.23 9.79 -1.15
CA ASP A 937 31.14 10.77 -0.56
C ASP A 937 30.64 11.17 0.84
N VAL A 938 31.44 10.88 1.86
CA VAL A 938 31.26 11.23 3.28
C VAL A 938 32.47 11.99 3.82
N THR A 939 33.09 12.82 2.98
CA THR A 939 34.22 13.69 3.36
C THR A 939 33.89 14.50 4.63
N ASN A 940 34.80 14.52 5.61
CA ASN A 940 34.63 15.15 6.94
C ASN A 940 33.43 14.67 7.78
N ALA A 941 32.76 13.56 7.44
CA ALA A 941 31.62 13.07 8.22
C ALA A 941 32.03 12.52 9.61
N THR A 942 31.08 12.52 10.55
CA THR A 942 31.19 11.77 11.81
C THR A 942 30.32 10.52 11.74
N ILE A 943 30.94 9.34 11.79
CA ILE A 943 30.27 8.04 11.69
C ILE A 943 30.30 7.35 13.06
N ASN A 944 29.15 7.28 13.74
CA ASN A 944 29.00 6.55 14.99
C ASN A 944 28.54 5.11 14.70
N LEU A 945 29.29 4.12 15.17
CA LEU A 945 29.02 2.69 14.97
C LEU A 945 28.69 2.02 16.31
N ALA A 946 27.51 1.41 16.41
CA ALA A 946 27.03 0.69 17.59
C ALA A 946 26.45 -0.69 17.20
N GLY A 947 25.97 -1.45 18.19
CA GLY A 947 25.43 -2.80 17.96
C GLY A 947 26.47 -3.71 17.31
N LYS A 948 26.13 -4.31 16.17
CA LYS A 948 27.00 -5.13 15.30
C LYS A 948 27.30 -4.45 13.96
N ALA A 949 27.40 -3.12 13.97
CA ALA A 949 27.56 -2.34 12.75
C ALA A 949 28.85 -2.70 12.00
N THR A 950 28.74 -2.87 10.68
CA THR A 950 29.86 -2.69 9.75
C THR A 950 29.93 -1.22 9.35
N GLY A 951 31.11 -0.60 9.37
CA GLY A 951 31.26 0.81 9.00
C GLY A 951 31.08 1.04 7.51
N MET A 952 32.09 0.68 6.72
CA MET A 952 32.09 0.83 5.26
C MET A 952 32.88 -0.31 4.57
N GLU A 953 32.69 -0.47 3.26
CA GLU A 953 33.49 -1.39 2.45
C GLU A 953 34.70 -0.69 1.81
N ILE A 954 35.87 -1.34 1.82
CA ILE A 954 37.04 -0.99 1.02
C ILE A 954 37.18 -2.05 -0.07
N ASN A 955 36.70 -1.71 -1.27
CA ASN A 955 36.75 -2.57 -2.43
C ASN A 955 38.04 -2.33 -3.22
N LYS A 956 39.01 -3.26 -3.09
CA LYS A 956 40.35 -3.14 -3.69
C LYS A 956 40.35 -3.09 -5.22
N ALA A 957 39.29 -3.59 -5.87
CA ALA A 957 39.14 -3.53 -7.32
C ALA A 957 38.54 -2.20 -7.83
N ILE A 958 37.97 -1.38 -6.94
CA ILE A 958 37.36 -0.08 -7.28
C ILE A 958 37.73 0.98 -6.22
N PRO A 959 39.00 1.46 -6.20
CA PRO A 959 39.42 2.53 -5.29
C PRO A 959 38.57 3.79 -5.46
N GLY A 960 38.28 4.49 -4.36
CA GLY A 960 37.45 5.70 -4.37
C GLY A 960 35.95 5.49 -4.57
N GLN A 961 35.45 4.24 -4.53
CA GLN A 961 34.00 3.98 -4.56
C GLN A 961 33.27 4.60 -3.34
N ILE A 962 33.94 4.60 -2.17
CA ILE A 962 33.57 5.39 -1.00
C ILE A 962 34.71 6.38 -0.73
N THR A 963 34.42 7.67 -0.73
CA THR A 963 35.33 8.74 -0.33
C THR A 963 35.04 9.14 1.11
N ALA A 964 35.96 8.84 2.04
CA ALA A 964 35.82 9.18 3.45
C ALA A 964 36.99 10.05 3.97
N THR A 965 37.61 10.84 3.08
CA THR A 965 38.67 11.81 3.41
C THR A 965 38.27 12.72 4.56
N GLY A 966 39.09 12.82 5.60
CA GLY A 966 38.80 13.67 6.76
C GLY A 966 37.71 13.15 7.70
N ALA A 967 37.06 12.02 7.37
CA ALA A 967 36.00 11.46 8.20
C ALA A 967 36.55 10.90 9.53
N THR A 968 35.69 10.89 10.55
CA THR A 968 35.98 10.34 11.87
C THR A 968 34.98 9.24 12.22
N ILE A 969 35.48 8.13 12.77
CA ILE A 969 34.67 6.97 13.15
C ILE A 969 34.70 6.83 14.67
N LYS A 970 33.52 6.77 15.30
CA LYS A 970 33.35 6.57 16.75
C LYS A 970 32.76 5.18 17.01
N VAL A 971 33.50 4.34 17.72
CA VAL A 971 33.17 2.92 17.89
C VAL A 971 32.60 2.66 19.29
N LYS A 972 31.30 2.38 19.36
CA LYS A 972 30.50 2.35 20.60
C LYS A 972 30.18 0.95 21.11
N SER A 973 30.61 -0.09 20.39
CA SER A 973 30.35 -1.49 20.74
C SER A 973 31.55 -2.37 20.38
N ASN A 974 31.74 -3.43 21.17
CA ASN A 974 32.77 -4.44 20.95
C ASN A 974 32.47 -5.36 19.75
N ASP A 975 31.23 -5.41 19.26
CA ASP A 975 30.82 -6.24 18.11
C ASP A 975 30.93 -5.49 16.75
N VAL A 976 31.38 -4.23 16.75
CA VAL A 976 31.54 -3.42 15.53
C VAL A 976 32.69 -3.92 14.66
N THR A 977 32.51 -3.85 13.33
CA THR A 977 33.58 -3.97 12.34
C THR A 977 33.72 -2.65 11.58
N VAL A 978 34.88 -1.98 11.62
CA VAL A 978 35.03 -0.66 10.99
C VAL A 978 35.07 -0.76 9.46
N PHE A 979 35.91 -1.65 8.91
CA PHE A 979 36.02 -1.87 7.46
C PHE A 979 35.70 -3.32 7.06
N ASN A 980 34.89 -3.51 6.02
CA ASN A 980 34.87 -4.78 5.28
C ASN A 980 35.80 -4.69 4.07
N LEU A 981 36.66 -5.68 3.85
CA LEU A 981 37.63 -5.68 2.74
C LEU A 981 37.21 -6.67 1.66
N THR A 982 37.06 -6.19 0.42
CA THR A 982 36.67 -7.03 -0.74
C THR A 982 37.69 -6.95 -1.86
N ASN A 983 37.74 -8.01 -2.68
CA ASN A 983 38.60 -8.14 -3.87
C ASN A 983 40.12 -7.99 -3.61
N VAL A 984 40.59 -8.41 -2.43
CA VAL A 984 42.02 -8.35 -2.03
C VAL A 984 42.88 -9.29 -2.89
N THR A 985 43.49 -8.75 -3.94
CA THR A 985 44.42 -9.44 -4.85
C THR A 985 45.88 -9.34 -4.36
N THR A 986 46.32 -8.15 -3.95
CA THR A 986 47.63 -7.92 -3.34
C THR A 986 47.61 -8.33 -1.85
N PRO A 987 48.61 -9.06 -1.34
CA PRO A 987 48.65 -9.42 0.08
C PRO A 987 48.71 -8.19 1.00
N LEU A 988 47.90 -8.18 2.06
CA LEU A 988 47.94 -7.13 3.09
C LEU A 988 49.12 -7.36 4.05
N SER A 989 49.79 -6.28 4.46
CA SER A 989 50.73 -6.31 5.60
C SER A 989 49.97 -6.30 6.93
N ILE A 990 50.43 -7.04 7.95
CA ILE A 990 49.95 -6.81 9.32
C ILE A 990 50.73 -5.69 10.00
N ALA A 991 52.01 -5.50 9.64
CA ALA A 991 52.88 -4.47 10.21
C ALA A 991 52.35 -3.05 9.98
N THR A 992 51.69 -2.82 8.84
CA THR A 992 51.10 -1.51 8.47
C THR A 992 49.57 -1.52 8.39
N LEU A 993 48.86 -2.56 8.86
CA LEU A 993 47.44 -2.78 8.56
C LEU A 993 46.56 -1.56 8.85
N GLU A 994 46.67 -0.98 10.04
CA GLU A 994 45.85 0.16 10.46
C GLU A 994 46.17 1.43 9.65
N THR A 995 47.46 1.76 9.49
CA THR A 995 47.89 2.94 8.74
C THR A 995 47.62 2.84 7.24
N SER A 996 47.71 1.63 6.66
CA SER A 996 47.31 1.39 5.27
C SER A 996 45.81 1.59 5.06
N LEU A 997 44.96 1.02 5.93
CA LEU A 997 43.50 1.12 5.78
C LEU A 997 42.95 2.53 6.06
N THR A 998 43.53 3.28 7.00
CA THR A 998 43.16 4.69 7.22
C THR A 998 43.60 5.58 6.05
N THR A 999 44.79 5.36 5.50
CA THR A 999 45.29 6.10 4.32
C THR A 999 44.43 5.83 3.09
N GLU A 1000 44.05 4.57 2.86
CA GLU A 1000 43.28 4.13 1.69
C GLU A 1000 41.81 4.54 1.72
N SER A 1001 41.18 4.55 2.91
CA SER A 1001 39.81 5.05 3.08
C SER A 1001 39.73 6.59 3.21
N GLY A 1002 40.84 7.23 3.58
CA GLY A 1002 40.90 8.66 3.92
C GLY A 1002 40.40 8.99 5.34
N VAL A 1003 39.96 7.99 6.11
CA VAL A 1003 39.48 8.15 7.49
C VAL A 1003 40.63 8.60 8.37
N THR A 1004 40.48 9.75 9.03
CA THR A 1004 41.58 10.38 9.80
C THR A 1004 41.66 9.87 11.23
N ASN A 1005 40.53 9.53 11.86
CA ASN A 1005 40.49 9.04 13.24
C ASN A 1005 39.48 7.90 13.40
N ILE A 1006 39.89 6.85 14.12
CA ILE A 1006 39.02 5.77 14.61
C ILE A 1006 39.14 5.79 16.14
N THR A 1007 38.07 6.17 16.83
CA THR A 1007 38.07 6.40 18.28
C THR A 1007 37.03 5.51 18.95
N PRO A 1008 37.43 4.49 19.73
CA PRO A 1008 36.50 3.74 20.55
C PRO A 1008 36.02 4.56 21.77
N ASP A 1009 34.75 4.38 22.16
CA ASP A 1009 34.23 4.88 23.43
C ASP A 1009 34.92 4.14 24.61
N PRO A 1010 35.03 4.74 25.82
CA PRO A 1010 35.73 4.14 26.95
C PRO A 1010 35.29 2.70 27.28
N GLY A 1011 36.25 1.79 27.38
CA GLY A 1011 36.03 0.35 27.63
C GLY A 1011 35.81 -0.50 26.36
N ILE A 1012 35.57 0.11 25.20
CA ILE A 1012 35.44 -0.61 23.92
C ILE A 1012 36.84 -1.00 23.41
N THR A 1013 37.13 -2.30 23.41
CA THR A 1013 38.48 -2.85 23.22
C THR A 1013 38.55 -4.03 22.25
N LYS A 1014 37.44 -4.75 22.03
CA LYS A 1014 37.36 -6.00 21.25
C LYS A 1014 36.77 -5.82 19.84
N TYR A 1015 36.44 -4.58 19.45
CA TYR A 1015 35.95 -4.23 18.10
C TYR A 1015 36.93 -4.65 17.00
N LYS A 1016 36.39 -4.95 15.81
CA LYS A 1016 37.19 -5.23 14.63
C LYS A 1016 37.50 -3.95 13.85
N LEU A 1017 38.78 -3.69 13.61
CA LEU A 1017 39.26 -2.71 12.65
C LEU A 1017 38.89 -3.14 11.23
N ALA A 1018 39.07 -4.42 10.88
CA ALA A 1018 38.68 -4.91 9.57
C ALA A 1018 38.30 -6.40 9.52
N SER A 1019 37.41 -6.75 8.58
CA SER A 1019 37.10 -8.12 8.17
C SER A 1019 37.54 -8.40 6.73
N LEU A 1020 37.92 -9.65 6.45
CA LEU A 1020 38.33 -10.12 5.12
C LEU A 1020 37.76 -11.52 4.86
N ASP A 1021 37.15 -11.73 3.68
CA ASP A 1021 36.63 -13.03 3.23
C ASP A 1021 37.06 -13.32 1.78
N GLY A 1022 38.26 -13.90 1.62
CA GLY A 1022 38.92 -14.08 0.33
C GLY A 1022 40.07 -13.10 0.12
N GLY A 1023 41.30 -13.61 0.11
CA GLY A 1023 42.50 -12.80 -0.16
C GLY A 1023 43.78 -13.42 0.35
N SER A 1024 44.84 -12.61 0.47
CA SER A 1024 46.11 -12.99 1.08
C SER A 1024 46.55 -11.95 2.12
N VAL A 1025 47.26 -12.38 3.15
CA VAL A 1025 47.79 -11.53 4.23
C VAL A 1025 49.18 -12.04 4.61
N ASN A 1026 50.14 -11.14 4.75
CA ASN A 1026 51.50 -11.44 5.17
C ASN A 1026 51.62 -11.20 6.68
N ILE A 1027 52.08 -12.22 7.41
CA ILE A 1027 52.59 -12.04 8.78
C ILE A 1027 54.07 -11.63 8.63
N ASP A 1028 54.29 -10.32 8.55
CA ASP A 1028 55.54 -9.65 8.18
C ASP A 1028 56.18 -8.85 9.32
N ALA A 1029 55.49 -8.73 10.46
CA ALA A 1029 56.04 -8.43 11.78
C ALA A 1029 56.03 -9.69 12.66
N ALA A 1030 56.94 -9.78 13.63
CA ALA A 1030 56.82 -10.77 14.69
C ALA A 1030 55.67 -10.38 15.62
N ILE A 1031 54.86 -11.35 16.06
CA ILE A 1031 53.62 -11.10 16.82
C ILE A 1031 53.38 -12.11 17.94
N SER A 1032 52.61 -11.70 18.95
CA SER A 1032 52.11 -12.55 20.03
C SER A 1032 50.61 -12.41 20.28
N ARG A 1033 49.93 -13.50 20.68
CA ARG A 1033 48.57 -13.43 21.27
C ARG A 1033 48.51 -12.61 22.57
N THR A 1034 49.67 -12.36 23.19
CA THR A 1034 49.84 -11.57 24.42
C THR A 1034 50.31 -10.13 24.19
N ASP A 1035 50.50 -9.69 22.94
CA ASP A 1035 51.00 -8.34 22.64
C ASP A 1035 50.08 -7.22 23.18
N ALA A 1036 50.69 -6.11 23.59
CA ALA A 1036 50.00 -4.94 24.14
C ALA A 1036 49.24 -4.12 23.09
N VAL A 1037 48.29 -3.29 23.55
CA VAL A 1037 47.50 -2.37 22.72
C VAL A 1037 48.43 -1.47 21.88
N GLY A 1038 48.14 -1.30 20.59
CA GLY A 1038 48.92 -0.48 19.66
C GLY A 1038 50.01 -1.23 18.88
N THR A 1039 50.14 -2.54 19.09
CA THR A 1039 51.05 -3.41 18.32
C THR A 1039 50.37 -4.07 17.12
N ALA A 1040 51.17 -4.56 16.16
CA ALA A 1040 50.69 -5.34 15.03
C ALA A 1040 50.00 -6.66 15.47
N GLY A 1041 50.53 -7.37 16.48
CA GLY A 1041 49.93 -8.60 16.98
C GLY A 1041 48.61 -8.39 17.71
N TYR A 1042 48.50 -7.35 18.55
CA TYR A 1042 47.21 -6.96 19.15
C TYR A 1042 46.17 -6.65 18.08
N ASN A 1043 46.53 -5.85 17.06
CA ASN A 1043 45.62 -5.53 15.97
C ASN A 1043 45.24 -6.78 15.15
N TYR A 1044 46.17 -7.68 14.87
CA TYR A 1044 45.90 -8.94 14.17
C TYR A 1044 44.95 -9.85 14.97
N TYR A 1045 45.31 -10.24 16.20
CA TYR A 1045 44.53 -11.22 16.96
C TYR A 1045 43.19 -10.67 17.48
N ARG A 1046 43.14 -9.40 17.91
CA ARG A 1046 41.95 -8.83 18.55
C ARG A 1046 41.12 -7.99 17.59
N ARG A 1047 41.73 -7.19 16.71
CA ARG A 1047 41.01 -6.27 15.82
C ARG A 1047 40.87 -6.71 14.35
N PHE A 1048 41.50 -7.78 13.91
CA PHE A 1048 41.31 -8.31 12.55
C PHE A 1048 40.40 -9.55 12.56
N LEU A 1049 39.80 -9.85 11.40
CA LEU A 1049 38.92 -10.98 11.18
C LEU A 1049 39.09 -11.51 9.75
N SER A 1050 40.14 -12.30 9.51
CA SER A 1050 40.37 -12.98 8.22
C SER A 1050 39.75 -14.37 8.19
N GLN A 1051 38.86 -14.60 7.22
CA GLN A 1051 38.40 -15.92 6.82
C GLN A 1051 38.66 -16.16 5.33
N ARG A 1052 38.68 -17.43 4.90
CA ARG A 1052 38.95 -17.83 3.49
C ARG A 1052 40.19 -17.12 2.90
N THR A 1053 41.25 -17.04 3.70
CA THR A 1053 42.42 -16.18 3.43
C THR A 1053 43.70 -17.01 3.47
N LYS A 1054 44.69 -16.62 2.67
CA LYS A 1054 46.04 -17.19 2.67
C LYS A 1054 46.95 -16.37 3.56
N LEU A 1055 47.37 -16.92 4.69
CA LEU A 1055 48.43 -16.33 5.51
C LEU A 1055 49.81 -16.73 4.95
N ASN A 1056 50.68 -15.76 4.72
CA ASN A 1056 52.07 -15.97 4.38
C ASN A 1056 52.93 -15.54 5.58
N VAL A 1057 53.46 -16.52 6.31
CA VAL A 1057 54.15 -16.31 7.58
C VAL A 1057 55.65 -16.17 7.34
N THR A 1058 56.15 -14.93 7.45
CA THR A 1058 57.56 -14.57 7.14
C THR A 1058 58.32 -14.04 8.35
N LYS A 1059 57.65 -13.92 9.50
CA LYS A 1059 58.19 -13.63 10.83
C LYS A 1059 57.55 -14.53 11.88
N ASN A 1060 58.16 -14.60 13.05
CA ASN A 1060 57.76 -15.53 14.09
C ASN A 1060 56.43 -15.13 14.74
N VAL A 1061 55.60 -16.14 14.98
CA VAL A 1061 54.32 -16.04 15.67
C VAL A 1061 54.43 -16.73 17.02
N THR A 1062 53.91 -16.09 18.07
CA THR A 1062 53.98 -16.61 19.44
C THR A 1062 52.61 -16.64 20.12
N ALA A 1063 52.37 -17.69 20.89
CA ALA A 1063 51.21 -17.87 21.76
C ALA A 1063 51.66 -18.55 23.04
N ILE A 1064 52.62 -17.92 23.75
CA ILE A 1064 53.05 -18.34 25.09
C ILE A 1064 52.11 -17.66 26.08
N MET A 1065 51.20 -18.42 26.70
CA MET A 1065 50.01 -17.88 27.37
C MET A 1065 49.73 -18.56 28.71
N THR A 1066 49.58 -17.76 29.77
CA THR A 1066 49.04 -18.22 31.05
C THR A 1066 47.56 -18.61 30.93
N THR A 1067 47.05 -19.43 31.85
CA THR A 1067 45.61 -19.77 31.90
C THR A 1067 44.71 -18.51 31.93
N THR A 1068 45.13 -17.46 32.62
CA THR A 1068 44.43 -16.16 32.64
C THR A 1068 44.37 -15.49 31.26
N GLN A 1069 45.46 -15.55 30.49
CA GLN A 1069 45.50 -15.03 29.11
C GLN A 1069 44.75 -15.92 28.12
N ALA A 1070 44.74 -17.25 28.33
CA ALA A 1070 43.97 -18.19 27.52
C ALA A 1070 42.45 -17.96 27.65
N ASN A 1071 41.95 -17.59 28.83
CA ASN A 1071 40.53 -17.28 29.05
C ASN A 1071 39.99 -16.16 28.14
N ASP A 1072 40.83 -15.23 27.71
CA ASP A 1072 40.46 -14.14 26.80
C ASP A 1072 40.20 -14.62 25.35
N TYR A 1073 40.62 -15.86 25.04
CA TYR A 1073 40.47 -16.56 23.76
C TYR A 1073 39.80 -17.95 23.96
N ASN A 1074 38.66 -18.00 24.66
CA ASN A 1074 37.87 -19.21 24.91
C ASN A 1074 38.67 -20.37 25.56
N ASN A 1075 39.58 -20.04 26.48
CA ASN A 1075 40.54 -20.94 27.17
C ASN A 1075 41.45 -21.74 26.22
N GLN A 1076 41.79 -21.16 25.06
CA GLN A 1076 42.65 -21.81 24.06
C GLN A 1076 43.95 -21.05 23.84
N VAL A 1077 45.01 -21.83 23.64
CA VAL A 1077 46.34 -21.36 23.28
C VAL A 1077 46.61 -21.84 21.86
N VAL A 1078 46.47 -20.95 20.87
CA VAL A 1078 46.67 -21.29 19.45
C VAL A 1078 47.61 -20.28 18.81
N GLY A 1079 48.64 -20.73 18.10
CA GLY A 1079 49.58 -19.85 17.39
C GLY A 1079 48.89 -19.11 16.24
N LEU A 1080 48.45 -19.83 15.20
CA LEU A 1080 47.60 -19.30 14.14
C LEU A 1080 46.31 -20.11 14.00
N GLU A 1081 45.18 -19.42 14.08
CA GLU A 1081 43.84 -20.02 14.00
C GLU A 1081 43.13 -19.44 12.78
N MET A 1082 42.92 -20.25 11.74
CA MET A 1082 42.29 -19.83 10.49
C MET A 1082 41.02 -20.62 10.19
N ASN A 1083 40.05 -19.92 9.61
CA ASN A 1083 38.80 -20.52 9.18
C ASN A 1083 38.50 -20.14 7.74
N SER A 1084 38.05 -21.12 6.95
CA SER A 1084 37.38 -20.85 5.69
C SER A 1084 35.98 -20.29 5.94
N SER A 1085 35.45 -19.58 4.95
CA SER A 1085 34.04 -19.20 4.91
C SER A 1085 33.25 -20.18 4.03
N LYS A 1086 31.92 -20.14 4.18
CA LYS A 1086 30.99 -20.86 3.29
C LYS A 1086 31.02 -20.40 1.82
N ASN A 1087 31.82 -19.38 1.51
CA ASN A 1087 31.99 -18.85 0.14
C ASN A 1087 33.16 -19.55 -0.58
N ALA A 1088 33.89 -20.45 0.10
CA ALA A 1088 34.95 -21.25 -0.51
C ALA A 1088 34.41 -22.38 -1.39
N THR A 1089 34.98 -22.50 -2.57
CA THR A 1089 34.75 -23.56 -3.55
C THR A 1089 35.89 -24.60 -3.56
N SER A 1090 37.06 -24.24 -3.05
CA SER A 1090 38.27 -25.08 -3.02
C SER A 1090 39.08 -24.90 -1.74
N ASN A 1091 39.77 -25.96 -1.29
CA ASN A 1091 40.74 -25.89 -0.19
C ASN A 1091 42.02 -25.10 -0.54
N THR A 1092 42.15 -24.61 -1.79
CA THR A 1092 43.20 -23.69 -2.21
C THR A 1092 42.88 -22.21 -1.99
N GLU A 1093 41.70 -21.88 -1.45
CA GLU A 1093 41.30 -20.49 -1.13
C GLU A 1093 41.77 -20.03 0.25
N ALA A 1094 41.97 -20.95 1.20
CA ALA A 1094 42.46 -20.66 2.55
C ALA A 1094 43.76 -21.42 2.84
N ALA A 1095 44.76 -20.75 3.44
CA ALA A 1095 46.04 -21.39 3.73
C ALA A 1095 46.81 -20.75 4.90
N ILE A 1096 47.76 -21.50 5.46
CA ILE A 1096 48.83 -21.02 6.35
C ILE A 1096 50.17 -21.50 5.77
N ASN A 1097 50.96 -20.57 5.21
CA ASN A 1097 52.21 -20.86 4.52
C ASN A 1097 53.40 -20.30 5.32
N LEU A 1098 54.21 -21.14 5.97
CA LEU A 1098 55.41 -20.70 6.68
C LEU A 1098 56.61 -20.66 5.73
N VAL A 1099 57.26 -19.50 5.67
CA VAL A 1099 58.46 -19.25 4.88
C VAL A 1099 59.55 -18.71 5.79
N SER A 1100 60.56 -19.54 6.07
CA SER A 1100 61.68 -19.29 6.98
C SER A 1100 61.28 -18.63 8.31
N SER A 1101 60.23 -19.14 8.96
CA SER A 1101 59.63 -18.57 10.17
C SER A 1101 59.15 -19.64 11.17
N LYS A 1102 58.95 -19.25 12.42
CA LYS A 1102 58.43 -20.15 13.48
C LYS A 1102 57.01 -19.77 13.91
N ILE A 1103 56.18 -20.77 14.16
CA ILE A 1103 55.02 -20.63 15.04
C ILE A 1103 55.36 -21.31 16.37
N ILE A 1104 55.15 -20.64 17.49
CA ILE A 1104 55.51 -21.10 18.83
C ILE A 1104 54.27 -20.97 19.72
N ALA A 1105 53.72 -22.07 20.23
CA ALA A 1105 52.52 -22.07 21.07
C ALA A 1105 52.75 -22.87 22.36
N ASP A 1106 52.46 -22.28 23.53
CA ASP A 1106 52.87 -22.86 24.81
C ASP A 1106 51.91 -22.44 25.94
N ARG A 1107 51.31 -23.40 26.64
CA ARG A 1107 50.40 -23.13 27.76
C ARG A 1107 51.18 -23.06 29.07
N ASN A 1108 51.39 -21.84 29.55
CA ASN A 1108 51.97 -21.60 30.87
C ASN A 1108 50.95 -21.78 32.00
N GLY A 1109 50.46 -23.00 32.21
CA GLY A 1109 49.50 -23.33 33.27
C GLY A 1109 48.60 -24.53 32.95
N THR A 1110 47.48 -24.62 33.64
CA THR A 1110 46.55 -25.77 33.54
C THR A 1110 45.58 -25.64 32.36
N GLY A 1111 45.19 -26.79 31.79
CA GLY A 1111 44.25 -26.94 30.69
C GLY A 1111 44.82 -27.66 29.47
N ASP A 1112 43.98 -27.86 28.46
CA ASP A 1112 44.29 -28.54 27.19
C ASP A 1112 45.46 -27.89 26.44
N GLY A 1113 46.43 -28.69 26.01
CA GLY A 1113 47.69 -28.22 25.42
C GLY A 1113 47.52 -27.33 24.19
N ALA A 1114 48.57 -26.57 23.92
CA ALA A 1114 48.61 -25.57 22.86
C ALA A 1114 48.50 -26.19 21.46
N VAL A 1115 48.00 -25.39 20.52
CA VAL A 1115 47.90 -25.75 19.10
C VAL A 1115 48.78 -24.80 18.29
N GLY A 1116 49.70 -25.32 17.49
CA GLY A 1116 50.60 -24.50 16.67
C GLY A 1116 49.85 -23.74 15.58
N ALA A 1117 49.42 -24.44 14.54
CA ALA A 1117 48.51 -23.94 13.52
C ALA A 1117 47.18 -24.69 13.58
N PHE A 1118 46.09 -24.04 13.17
CA PHE A 1118 44.80 -24.68 12.93
C PHE A 1118 44.14 -24.08 11.70
N ILE A 1119 43.59 -24.93 10.81
CA ILE A 1119 42.76 -24.49 9.70
C ILE A 1119 41.57 -25.43 9.46
N ASN A 1120 40.34 -24.93 9.59
CA ASN A 1120 39.13 -25.77 9.52
C ASN A 1120 38.87 -26.39 8.12
N TYR A 1121 39.37 -25.74 7.06
CA TYR A 1121 39.29 -26.17 5.66
C TYR A 1121 40.28 -25.32 4.86
N GLY A 1122 41.35 -25.93 4.35
CA GLY A 1122 42.41 -25.21 3.66
C GLY A 1122 43.67 -26.06 3.52
N LYS A 1123 44.84 -25.41 3.50
CA LYS A 1123 46.15 -26.08 3.54
C LYS A 1123 47.09 -25.41 4.54
N VAL A 1124 47.86 -26.20 5.27
CA VAL A 1124 49.09 -25.72 5.94
C VAL A 1124 50.29 -26.16 5.13
N SER A 1125 51.32 -25.34 5.07
CA SER A 1125 52.56 -25.62 4.33
C SER A 1125 53.73 -24.99 5.07
N VAL A 1126 54.81 -25.75 5.26
CA VAL A 1126 55.96 -25.38 6.08
C VAL A 1126 57.21 -25.58 5.21
N ASP A 1127 57.99 -24.51 4.97
CA ASP A 1127 59.25 -24.65 4.24
C ASP A 1127 60.35 -25.32 5.09
N LYS A 1128 61.43 -25.77 4.45
CA LYS A 1128 62.55 -26.46 5.10
C LYS A 1128 63.33 -25.63 6.15
N ASN A 1129 63.03 -24.34 6.27
CA ASN A 1129 63.66 -23.41 7.20
C ASN A 1129 62.68 -22.98 8.33
N SER A 1130 61.45 -23.49 8.30
CA SER A 1130 60.36 -23.12 9.21
C SER A 1130 60.09 -24.20 10.24
N ALA A 1131 59.50 -23.82 11.37
CA ALA A 1131 59.12 -24.75 12.43
C ALA A 1131 57.77 -24.41 13.05
N ILE A 1132 57.10 -25.44 13.58
CA ILE A 1132 55.96 -25.28 14.49
C ILE A 1132 56.36 -25.95 15.80
N GLU A 1133 56.50 -25.15 16.84
CA GLU A 1133 56.99 -25.53 18.16
C GLU A 1133 55.85 -25.43 19.17
N VAL A 1134 55.61 -26.49 19.93
CA VAL A 1134 54.42 -26.61 20.79
C VAL A 1134 54.81 -27.23 22.13
N GLU A 1135 54.50 -26.53 23.24
CA GLU A 1135 54.94 -26.87 24.61
C GLU A 1135 56.47 -27.06 24.76
N THR A 1136 57.27 -26.17 24.18
CA THR A 1136 58.75 -26.27 24.15
C THR A 1136 59.51 -25.15 24.86
N GLN A 1137 58.83 -24.11 25.38
CA GLN A 1137 59.49 -22.85 25.77
C GLN A 1137 59.41 -22.55 27.27
N THR A 1138 58.35 -22.95 27.98
CA THR A 1138 58.16 -22.57 29.39
C THR A 1138 58.84 -23.49 30.41
N GLY A 1139 59.33 -24.65 29.98
CA GLY A 1139 59.89 -25.68 30.88
C GLY A 1139 58.83 -26.44 31.70
N ASN A 1140 57.55 -26.22 31.43
CA ASN A 1140 56.45 -27.03 31.96
C ASN A 1140 56.48 -28.45 31.37
N THR A 1141 55.89 -29.41 32.09
CA THR A 1141 55.56 -30.72 31.50
C THR A 1141 54.49 -30.53 30.43
N ALA A 1142 54.76 -30.94 29.19
CA ALA A 1142 53.88 -30.73 28.05
C ALA A 1142 52.42 -31.14 28.34
N ASN A 1143 51.50 -30.19 28.15
CA ASN A 1143 50.09 -30.35 28.46
C ASN A 1143 49.40 -31.36 27.53
N ASP A 1144 48.51 -32.19 28.11
CA ASP A 1144 47.70 -33.15 27.36
C ASP A 1144 46.94 -32.48 26.21
N LYS A 1145 46.93 -33.13 25.04
CA LYS A 1145 46.30 -32.69 23.77
C LYS A 1145 47.00 -31.55 23.02
N ALA A 1146 48.28 -31.27 23.28
CA ALA A 1146 49.06 -30.38 22.41
C ALA A 1146 49.12 -30.87 20.94
N VAL A 1147 49.05 -29.97 19.96
CA VAL A 1147 48.97 -30.30 18.52
C VAL A 1147 49.82 -29.36 17.65
N GLY A 1148 50.53 -29.90 16.65
CA GLY A 1148 51.25 -29.08 15.66
C GLY A 1148 50.34 -28.36 14.65
N VAL A 1149 49.49 -29.12 13.96
CA VAL A 1149 48.62 -28.69 12.83
C VAL A 1149 47.27 -29.41 12.89
#